data_AF-A0A935MAI9-F1
#
_entry.id   AF-A0A935MAI9-F1
#
_cell.length_a   1.000
_cell.length_b   1.000
_cell.length_c   1.000
_cell.angle_alpha   90.00
_cell.angle_beta   90.00
_cell.angle_gamma   90.00
#
_symmetry.space_group_name_H-M   'P 1'
#
loop_
_entity.id
_entity.type
_entity.pdbx_description
1 polymer ?
#
loop_
_entity_poly.entity_id
_entity_poly.type
_entity_poly.pdbx_seq_one_letter_code
_entity_poly.pdbx_strand_id
1 'polypeptide(L)'
;MDIDFDLYRHEIRISSDPLVRLSAIDVSPELPKRTLIFIHGFGGKAEQWQYQMQKFALDNRVIALDLRGHGLSDKPTSGYDMPRIQLDLETALTQLKVSTPFVLIGHSFGGAVVTEYALNHPDHVEKLIIIATAGEFKLKPLFKLALNLPASVLRLVGLFTRRWLHAPPHALRPFYLENLSQWVGWDRFKKLQVPTMVIRGHRDLVFDRPLFEKVAGSIPDGEDVDIGVSGHMVMLERREAVDRAIARFLKGETKKSWRDDSSLIVSKSARDELKSQRVWLNHYENGVPYTVDVPRIPAHHLLRSSVRRFPNHTAIFFEGAKLTYRKLNHEANRFANALLAQGIGKGARVVLLLPNVPQMVIGFYGALKAGAAVVLIPPMIEPEELTRQVKESDASVLVTLSMWSGLAKQIQRDAGTPHLVLTDPAEYLPLPKYLISRWRNRGLDVQNALHWNRWLSAQSDKSPAVDVQPGDLAAIIFTGGTTAQSKGVMLSHRNLVANALQTRHWLPDAEEGRERFLCVVPFFHSYGMTAALNVPVSLGAALILKAQFQTLEVLKTIKKYKPTIFPGTPSMYVAITNFRGVRKYGINSIKACISGSAPLHVEVQESFEKLTKGKLVEGYGLSEASPITHANPLGKNRKVGSIGVPLPSTHAAVVDLKLGRKEVEPGQIGELAVRGPQVMMGYWKNEAATREVLTDDGWLLTGDVAQMDEEGYFRIIARKADMWYPEKPGAPAFPRDVEEVIYEIPQVKETVVVAVAGHPFAFVIAGKEKPSAESVIAYCKRRLPPHLVPRFVIFMDDFPRTFIGKVLRRELAKRYGKQIAGE
;
A
#
# COMPACT_ATOMS: atom_id res chain seq x y z
N MET A 1 9.70 9.31 0.76
CA MET A 1 8.28 9.57 1.03
C MET A 1 8.05 9.58 2.53
N ASP A 2 7.17 10.45 3.02
CA ASP A 2 6.89 10.58 4.46
C ASP A 2 6.03 9.42 4.98
N ILE A 3 6.24 9.06 6.25
CA ILE A 3 5.45 8.03 6.94
C ILE A 3 4.08 8.58 7.28
N ASP A 4 3.02 7.85 6.90
CA ASP A 4 1.65 8.17 7.30
C ASP A 4 1.37 7.67 8.73
N PHE A 5 1.82 8.42 9.75
CA PHE A 5 1.67 8.08 11.17
C PHE A 5 0.26 7.74 11.61
N ASP A 6 -0.69 8.25 10.87
CA ASP A 6 -2.12 8.10 11.05
C ASP A 6 -2.60 6.65 10.79
N LEU A 7 -1.85 5.86 10.02
CA LEU A 7 -2.03 4.41 9.82
C LEU A 7 -1.36 3.56 10.91
N TYR A 8 -0.33 4.10 11.56
CA TYR A 8 0.46 3.44 12.62
C TYR A 8 0.01 3.85 14.03
N ARG A 9 -1.16 4.49 14.11
CA ARG A 9 -1.72 4.94 15.37
C ARG A 9 -2.56 3.85 16.01
N HIS A 10 -2.21 3.52 17.25
CA HIS A 10 -2.84 2.54 18.10
C HIS A 10 -3.57 3.21 19.27
N GLU A 11 -4.66 2.60 19.69
CA GLU A 11 -5.33 2.90 20.95
C GLU A 11 -4.91 1.83 21.98
N ILE A 12 -4.39 2.27 23.12
CA ILE A 12 -3.86 1.44 24.19
C ILE A 12 -4.76 1.61 25.40
N ARG A 13 -5.32 0.54 25.92
CA ARG A 13 -6.21 0.61 27.09
C ARG A 13 -5.38 0.56 28.37
N ILE A 14 -5.31 1.67 29.10
CA ILE A 14 -4.50 1.77 30.32
C ILE A 14 -5.28 1.36 31.57
N SER A 15 -6.52 1.81 31.69
CA SER A 15 -7.37 1.51 32.84
C SER A 15 -8.73 1.04 32.35
N SER A 16 -9.34 0.11 33.09
CA SER A 16 -10.69 -0.36 32.82
C SER A 16 -11.74 0.36 33.68
N ASP A 17 -11.33 0.90 34.83
CA ASP A 17 -12.21 1.62 35.74
C ASP A 17 -11.46 2.78 36.44
N PRO A 18 -11.73 4.05 36.07
CA PRO A 18 -12.47 4.44 34.87
C PRO A 18 -11.72 3.98 33.61
N LEU A 19 -12.45 3.79 32.50
CA LEU A 19 -11.84 3.50 31.20
C LEU A 19 -10.93 4.68 30.80
N VAL A 20 -9.64 4.41 30.65
CA VAL A 20 -8.67 5.38 30.12
C VAL A 20 -7.87 4.71 29.02
N ARG A 21 -7.83 5.34 27.85
CA ARG A 21 -7.08 4.87 26.69
C ARG A 21 -6.10 5.93 26.22
N LEU A 22 -4.88 5.50 25.91
CA LEU A 22 -3.86 6.35 25.33
C LEU A 22 -3.73 6.09 23.83
N SER A 23 -3.33 7.12 23.12
CA SER A 23 -3.00 7.06 21.71
C SER A 23 -1.48 6.97 21.54
N ALA A 24 -1.03 6.04 20.71
CA ALA A 24 0.39 5.83 20.42
C ALA A 24 0.63 5.71 18.92
N ILE A 25 1.69 6.31 18.40
CA ILE A 25 2.21 6.02 17.07
C ILE A 25 3.36 5.05 17.25
N ASP A 26 3.31 3.87 16.62
CA ASP A 26 4.35 2.83 16.70
C ASP A 26 4.74 2.39 15.30
N VAL A 27 6.00 2.65 14.92
CA VAL A 27 6.54 2.29 13.60
C VAL A 27 7.78 1.45 13.80
N SER A 28 7.80 0.25 13.25
CA SER A 28 8.91 -0.71 13.40
C SER A 28 9.36 -1.34 12.08
N PRO A 29 10.63 -1.21 11.67
CA PRO A 29 11.17 -2.02 10.58
C PRO A 29 11.25 -3.51 11.00
N GLU A 30 11.54 -4.42 10.04
CA GLU A 30 11.62 -5.88 10.27
C GLU A 30 12.71 -6.24 11.29
N LEU A 31 13.83 -5.52 11.26
CA LEU A 31 15.00 -5.72 12.13
C LEU A 31 15.44 -4.37 12.73
N PRO A 32 14.72 -3.86 13.75
CA PRO A 32 15.07 -2.59 14.38
C PRO A 32 16.36 -2.76 15.19
N LYS A 33 17.30 -1.80 15.06
CA LYS A 33 18.54 -1.80 15.86
C LYS A 33 18.28 -1.59 17.35
N ARG A 34 17.24 -0.83 17.67
CA ARG A 34 16.83 -0.42 19.02
C ARG A 34 15.41 0.15 18.96
N THR A 35 14.86 0.45 20.13
CA THR A 35 13.59 1.17 20.28
C THR A 35 13.84 2.58 20.81
N LEU A 36 13.22 3.59 20.19
CA LEU A 36 13.18 4.97 20.66
C LEU A 36 11.76 5.33 21.09
N ILE A 37 11.59 5.82 22.31
CA ILE A 37 10.30 6.26 22.84
C ILE A 37 10.32 7.77 23.02
N PHE A 38 9.31 8.45 22.47
CA PHE A 38 9.18 9.89 22.46
C PHE A 38 7.98 10.35 23.30
N ILE A 39 8.25 11.21 24.28
CA ILE A 39 7.25 11.78 25.20
C ILE A 39 7.21 13.30 25.04
N HIS A 40 6.04 13.83 24.70
CA HIS A 40 5.85 15.27 24.48
C HIS A 40 5.65 16.05 25.81
N GLY A 41 5.75 17.38 25.74
CA GLY A 41 5.55 18.28 26.88
C GLY A 41 4.10 18.65 27.18
N PHE A 42 3.92 19.55 28.15
CA PHE A 42 2.62 19.99 28.72
C PHE A 42 1.56 20.49 27.72
N GLY A 43 1.97 21.09 26.60
CA GLY A 43 1.04 21.53 25.55
C GLY A 43 0.96 20.59 24.36
N GLY A 44 1.74 19.52 24.39
CA GLY A 44 2.15 18.76 23.23
C GLY A 44 1.22 17.63 22.82
N LYS A 45 1.68 16.89 21.81
CA LYS A 45 1.09 15.65 21.30
C LYS A 45 2.15 14.83 20.57
N ALA A 46 1.91 13.55 20.37
CA ALA A 46 2.84 12.61 19.73
C ALA A 46 3.33 13.10 18.35
N GLU A 47 2.47 13.73 17.54
CA GLU A 47 2.85 14.17 16.17
C GLU A 47 3.88 15.30 16.14
N GLN A 48 4.19 15.93 17.27
CA GLN A 48 5.31 16.88 17.34
C GLN A 48 6.66 16.20 17.03
N TRP A 49 6.75 14.89 17.22
CA TRP A 49 7.94 14.09 16.93
C TRP A 49 8.03 13.63 15.47
N GLN A 50 7.14 14.09 14.58
CA GLN A 50 7.06 13.59 13.20
C GLN A 50 8.40 13.58 12.46
N TYR A 51 9.25 14.61 12.64
CA TYR A 51 10.53 14.71 11.95
C TYR A 51 11.54 13.71 12.51
N GLN A 52 11.65 13.61 13.84
CA GLN A 52 12.53 12.64 14.50
C GLN A 52 12.08 11.21 14.17
N MET A 53 10.78 10.93 14.25
CA MET A 53 10.24 9.61 13.92
C MET A 53 10.52 9.25 12.46
N GLN A 54 10.28 10.15 11.49
CA GLN A 54 10.63 9.91 10.08
C GLN A 54 12.13 9.64 9.91
N LYS A 55 12.99 10.37 10.63
CA LYS A 55 14.44 10.21 10.56
C LYS A 55 14.92 8.86 11.10
N PHE A 56 14.37 8.41 12.23
CA PHE A 56 14.89 7.26 12.96
C PHE A 56 14.14 5.94 12.72
N ALA A 57 12.88 5.97 12.24
CA ALA A 57 12.05 4.78 11.94
C ALA A 57 12.68 3.83 10.91
N LEU A 58 13.60 4.37 10.10
CA LEU A 58 14.30 3.66 9.04
C LEU A 58 15.25 2.57 9.55
N ASP A 59 15.82 2.76 10.75
CA ASP A 59 16.81 1.86 11.36
C ASP A 59 16.38 1.36 12.75
N ASN A 60 15.35 1.97 13.34
CA ASN A 60 14.94 1.74 14.73
C ASN A 60 13.42 1.65 14.79
N ARG A 61 12.90 0.95 15.81
CA ARG A 61 11.50 1.09 16.19
C ARG A 61 11.31 2.44 16.87
N VAL A 62 10.30 3.21 16.46
CA VAL A 62 10.00 4.51 17.05
C VAL A 62 8.57 4.52 17.58
N ILE A 63 8.42 4.95 18.83
CA ILE A 63 7.12 5.01 19.52
C ILE A 63 6.92 6.42 20.05
N ALA A 64 5.84 7.10 19.67
CA ALA A 64 5.46 8.38 20.25
C ALA A 64 4.10 8.27 20.95
N LEU A 65 4.06 8.61 22.24
CA LEU A 65 2.87 8.51 23.07
C LEU A 65 2.19 9.86 23.25
N ASP A 66 0.87 9.89 23.09
CA ASP A 66 0.03 10.98 23.60
C ASP A 66 -0.21 10.72 25.09
N LEU A 67 0.25 11.61 25.97
CA LEU A 67 -0.03 11.52 27.40
C LEU A 67 -1.54 11.61 27.67
N ARG A 68 -1.99 11.09 28.82
CA ARG A 68 -3.38 11.30 29.26
C ARG A 68 -3.74 12.79 29.21
N GLY A 69 -4.96 13.10 28.79
CA GLY A 69 -5.39 14.49 28.60
C GLY A 69 -4.93 15.15 27.30
N HIS A 70 -4.05 14.53 26.52
CA HIS A 70 -3.43 15.13 25.34
C HIS A 70 -3.79 14.39 24.06
N GLY A 71 -3.57 15.06 22.91
CA GLY A 71 -3.70 14.46 21.59
C GLY A 71 -5.00 13.68 21.40
N LEU A 72 -4.88 12.42 20.97
CA LEU A 72 -6.02 11.51 20.80
C LEU A 72 -6.27 10.58 21.99
N SER A 73 -5.49 10.71 23.08
CA SER A 73 -5.72 10.01 24.34
C SER A 73 -6.99 10.51 25.04
N ASP A 74 -7.59 9.66 25.86
CA ASP A 74 -8.72 10.02 26.72
C ASP A 74 -8.32 11.16 27.67
N LYS A 75 -9.30 12.00 28.03
CA LYS A 75 -9.12 13.25 28.80
C LYS A 75 -9.88 13.18 30.12
N PRO A 76 -9.47 12.31 31.06
CA PRO A 76 -10.17 12.11 32.34
C PRO A 76 -10.20 13.41 33.16
N THR A 77 -11.04 13.48 34.18
CA THR A 77 -11.12 14.67 35.04
C THR A 77 -10.00 14.73 36.09
N SER A 78 -9.31 13.61 36.36
CA SER A 78 -8.29 13.50 37.42
C SER A 78 -7.17 12.50 37.08
N GLY A 79 -6.19 12.41 37.98
CA GLY A 79 -5.08 11.46 37.90
C GLY A 79 -3.98 11.97 36.98
N TYR A 80 -3.62 13.25 37.10
CA TYR A 80 -2.56 13.85 36.30
C TYR A 80 -1.24 13.97 37.06
N ASP A 81 -1.18 13.45 38.29
CA ASP A 81 0.01 13.34 39.12
C ASP A 81 1.09 12.44 38.50
N MET A 82 2.35 12.65 38.90
CA MET A 82 3.49 11.92 38.33
C MET A 82 3.39 10.39 38.49
N PRO A 83 3.07 9.82 39.68
CA PRO A 83 2.90 8.38 39.82
C PRO A 83 1.90 7.77 38.84
N ARG A 84 0.75 8.41 38.62
CA ARG A 84 -0.24 7.95 37.65
C ARG A 84 0.27 8.02 36.21
N ILE A 85 0.99 9.08 35.85
CA ILE A 85 1.62 9.20 34.51
C ILE A 85 2.70 8.12 34.30
N GLN A 86 3.48 7.78 35.33
CA GLN A 86 4.47 6.71 35.25
C GLN A 86 3.79 5.34 35.03
N LEU A 87 2.73 5.04 35.78
CA LEU A 87 1.96 3.81 35.60
C LEU A 87 1.33 3.70 34.20
N ASP A 88 0.79 4.83 33.70
CA ASP A 88 0.26 4.93 32.34
C ASP A 88 1.36 4.60 31.30
N LEU A 89 2.56 5.14 31.47
CA LEU A 89 3.72 4.88 30.60
C LEU A 89 4.14 3.41 30.67
N GLU A 90 4.34 2.84 31.86
CA GLU A 90 4.69 1.42 32.06
C GLU A 90 3.67 0.48 31.42
N THR A 91 2.38 0.75 31.63
CA THR A 91 1.28 -0.03 31.05
C THR A 91 1.31 0.05 29.53
N ALA A 92 1.54 1.25 28.98
CA ALA A 92 1.62 1.44 27.54
C ALA A 92 2.80 0.68 26.93
N LEU A 93 4.00 0.77 27.52
CA LEU A 93 5.19 0.06 27.04
C LEU A 93 5.02 -1.46 27.11
N THR A 94 4.36 -1.96 28.17
CA THR A 94 4.03 -3.38 28.33
C THR A 94 3.06 -3.85 27.24
N GLN A 95 1.96 -3.13 27.00
CA GLN A 95 0.98 -3.50 25.98
C GLN A 95 1.53 -3.41 24.55
N LEU A 96 2.42 -2.45 24.30
CA LEU A 96 3.15 -2.34 23.04
C LEU A 96 4.26 -3.38 22.91
N LYS A 97 4.52 -4.20 23.92
CA LYS A 97 5.58 -5.23 23.93
C LYS A 97 6.94 -4.61 23.56
N VAL A 98 7.32 -3.57 24.27
CA VAL A 98 8.60 -2.91 24.07
C VAL A 98 9.70 -3.73 24.74
N SER A 99 10.71 -4.13 23.97
CA SER A 99 11.89 -4.82 24.49
C SER A 99 12.83 -3.82 25.18
N THR A 100 13.39 -4.23 26.32
CA THR A 100 14.43 -3.50 27.05
C THR A 100 15.84 -4.00 26.68
N PRO A 101 16.88 -3.17 26.76
CA PRO A 101 16.83 -1.73 27.04
C PRO A 101 16.41 -0.89 25.81
N PHE A 102 15.93 0.34 26.03
CA PHE A 102 15.51 1.27 24.97
C PHE A 102 15.99 2.70 25.20
N VAL A 103 15.92 3.54 24.17
CA VAL A 103 16.24 4.98 24.27
C VAL A 103 14.98 5.75 24.62
N LEU A 104 15.05 6.61 25.64
CA LEU A 104 13.92 7.38 26.11
C LEU A 104 14.17 8.88 25.86
N ILE A 105 13.23 9.54 25.16
CA ILE A 105 13.33 10.93 24.73
C ILE A 105 12.14 11.74 25.24
N GLY A 106 12.40 12.82 25.95
CA GLY A 106 11.37 13.71 26.48
C GLY A 106 11.57 15.16 26.04
N HIS A 107 10.49 15.85 25.67
CA HIS A 107 10.50 17.30 25.42
C HIS A 107 9.76 18.05 26.52
N SER A 108 10.32 19.17 26.97
CA SER A 108 9.70 20.06 27.96
C SER A 108 9.30 19.27 29.20
N PHE A 109 8.03 19.34 29.65
CA PHE A 109 7.58 18.51 30.76
C PHE A 109 7.67 17.00 30.51
N GLY A 110 7.63 16.54 29.26
CA GLY A 110 7.91 15.16 28.90
C GLY A 110 9.33 14.75 29.32
N GLY A 111 10.28 15.68 29.37
CA GLY A 111 11.61 15.50 29.95
C GLY A 111 11.61 15.13 31.43
N ALA A 112 10.72 15.75 32.22
CA ALA A 112 10.54 15.38 33.63
C ALA A 112 9.93 13.98 33.78
N VAL A 113 8.93 13.65 32.95
CA VAL A 113 8.31 12.32 32.92
C VAL A 113 9.34 11.23 32.61
N VAL A 114 10.19 11.43 31.59
CA VAL A 114 11.21 10.44 31.24
C VAL A 114 12.37 10.38 32.23
N THR A 115 12.69 11.50 32.89
CA THR A 115 13.67 11.53 33.99
C THR A 115 13.19 10.68 35.16
N GLU A 116 11.93 10.82 35.55
CA GLU A 116 11.33 10.01 36.61
C GLU A 116 11.33 8.52 36.25
N TYR A 117 10.98 8.18 35.01
CA TYR A 117 10.99 6.80 34.53
C TYR A 117 12.41 6.20 34.60
N ALA A 118 13.42 6.93 34.11
CA ALA A 118 14.81 6.47 34.12
C ALA A 118 15.39 6.29 35.52
N LEU A 119 14.90 7.03 36.52
CA LEU A 119 15.29 6.85 37.93
C LEU A 119 14.63 5.62 38.55
N ASN A 120 13.37 5.35 38.23
CA ASN A 120 12.65 4.20 38.75
C ASN A 120 13.06 2.88 38.07
N HIS A 121 13.46 2.94 36.80
CA HIS A 121 13.78 1.78 35.96
C HIS A 121 15.08 1.98 35.17
N PRO A 122 16.24 2.15 35.83
CA PRO A 122 17.51 2.44 35.16
C PRO A 122 17.90 1.34 34.15
N ASP A 123 17.64 0.06 34.48
CA ASP A 123 17.98 -1.08 33.61
C ASP A 123 17.14 -1.15 32.32
N HIS A 124 16.02 -0.42 32.26
CA HIS A 124 15.19 -0.37 31.06
C HIS A 124 15.72 0.65 30.03
N VAL A 125 16.55 1.61 30.45
CA VAL A 125 16.91 2.77 29.64
C VAL A 125 18.38 2.68 29.19
N GLU A 126 18.60 2.45 27.89
CA GLU A 126 19.92 2.45 27.27
C GLU A 126 20.55 3.85 27.32
N LYS A 127 19.77 4.86 26.93
CA LYS A 127 20.17 6.27 26.84
C LYS A 127 18.97 7.18 27.09
N LEU A 128 19.20 8.29 27.79
CA LEU A 128 18.19 9.30 28.09
C LEU A 128 18.47 10.59 27.31
N ILE A 129 17.47 11.16 26.66
CA ILE A 129 17.57 12.43 25.95
C ILE A 129 16.46 13.35 26.43
N ILE A 130 16.83 14.49 27.02
CA ILE A 130 15.87 15.51 27.48
C ILE A 130 16.05 16.79 26.67
N ILE A 131 14.95 17.31 26.13
CA ILE A 131 14.95 18.45 25.20
C ILE A 131 14.16 19.60 25.81
N ALA A 132 14.75 20.79 25.91
CA ALA A 132 14.13 22.01 26.45
C ALA A 132 13.40 21.78 27.80
N THR A 133 13.99 20.96 28.66
CA THR A 133 13.44 20.58 29.97
C THR A 133 13.99 21.51 31.04
N ALA A 134 13.12 22.02 31.91
CA ALA A 134 13.50 22.86 33.05
C ALA A 134 13.58 22.03 34.34
N GLY A 135 14.44 22.44 35.28
CA GLY A 135 14.51 21.86 36.62
C GLY A 135 13.32 22.23 37.50
N GLU A 136 12.66 23.35 37.23
CA GLU A 136 11.40 23.76 37.84
C GLU A 136 10.48 24.38 36.78
N PHE A 137 9.19 24.05 36.82
CA PHE A 137 8.21 24.57 35.85
C PHE A 137 7.42 25.75 36.44
N LYS A 138 8.02 26.93 36.47
CA LYS A 138 7.36 28.17 36.91
C LYS A 138 6.71 28.89 35.72
N LEU A 139 5.38 28.85 35.63
CA LEU A 139 4.66 29.65 34.63
C LEU A 139 4.66 31.14 35.01
N LYS A 140 4.85 32.01 34.01
CA LYS A 140 4.72 33.47 34.20
C LYS A 140 3.32 33.83 34.74
N PRO A 141 3.19 34.90 35.56
CA PRO A 141 1.92 35.25 36.24
C PRO A 141 0.71 35.34 35.31
N LEU A 142 0.88 35.85 34.09
CA LEU A 142 -0.18 35.96 33.09
C LEU A 142 -0.77 34.59 32.68
N PHE A 143 0.08 33.57 32.47
CA PHE A 143 -0.37 32.22 32.11
C PHE A 143 -1.03 31.51 33.30
N LYS A 144 -0.55 31.77 34.51
CA LYS A 144 -1.16 31.27 35.74
C LYS A 144 -2.56 31.86 35.96
N LEU A 145 -2.75 33.14 35.68
CA LEU A 145 -4.06 33.81 35.72
C LEU A 145 -5.01 33.21 34.67
N ALA A 146 -4.51 32.97 33.45
CA ALA A 146 -5.31 32.37 32.37
C ALA A 146 -5.83 30.96 32.74
N LEU A 147 -5.01 30.10 33.36
CA LEU A 147 -5.42 28.75 33.78
C LEU A 147 -6.50 28.73 34.87
N ASN A 148 -6.71 29.85 35.57
CA ASN A 148 -7.73 29.99 36.61
C ASN A 148 -9.08 30.51 36.09
N LEU A 149 -9.18 30.86 34.80
CA LEU A 149 -10.44 31.30 34.20
C LEU A 149 -11.47 30.15 34.12
N PRO A 150 -12.79 30.43 34.18
CA PRO A 150 -13.82 29.42 34.01
C PRO A 150 -13.68 28.67 32.68
N ALA A 151 -14.01 27.37 32.67
CA ALA A 151 -13.86 26.52 31.48
C ALA A 151 -14.66 27.03 30.27
N SER A 152 -15.78 27.72 30.49
CA SER A 152 -16.58 28.38 29.44
C SER A 152 -15.80 29.49 28.72
N VAL A 153 -15.07 30.32 29.48
CA VAL A 153 -14.20 31.39 28.96
C VAL A 153 -12.99 30.80 28.23
N LEU A 154 -12.35 29.79 28.83
CA LEU A 154 -11.20 29.11 28.22
C LEU A 154 -11.55 28.36 26.93
N ARG A 155 -12.80 27.86 26.78
CA ARG A 155 -13.26 27.28 25.51
C ARG A 155 -13.33 28.32 24.38
N LEU A 156 -13.72 29.55 24.70
CA LEU A 156 -13.83 30.66 23.75
C LEU A 156 -12.43 31.11 23.28
N VAL A 157 -11.48 31.24 24.21
CA VAL A 157 -10.05 31.50 23.92
C VAL A 157 -9.39 30.29 23.24
N GLY A 158 -9.91 29.08 23.47
CA GLY A 158 -9.49 27.83 22.85
C GLY A 158 -9.46 27.86 21.33
N LEU A 159 -10.32 28.65 20.68
CA LEU A 159 -10.31 28.83 19.23
C LEU A 159 -8.98 29.41 18.71
N PHE A 160 -8.32 30.27 19.50
CA PHE A 160 -7.07 30.93 19.15
C PHE A 160 -5.82 30.17 19.62
N THR A 161 -5.96 29.33 20.66
CA THR A 161 -4.83 28.59 21.28
C THR A 161 -4.68 27.15 20.79
N ARG A 162 -5.65 26.61 20.04
CA ARG A 162 -5.61 25.27 19.42
C ARG A 162 -4.40 25.00 18.51
N ARG A 163 -3.69 26.05 18.07
CA ARG A 163 -2.48 25.92 17.25
C ARG A 163 -1.26 25.45 18.04
N TRP A 164 -1.21 25.65 19.36
CA TRP A 164 -0.05 25.31 20.19
C TRP A 164 -0.37 24.48 21.44
N LEU A 165 -1.65 24.35 21.83
CA LEU A 165 -2.10 23.60 23.00
C LEU A 165 -3.05 22.50 22.52
N HIS A 166 -2.62 21.25 22.66
CA HIS A 166 -3.32 20.06 22.17
C HIS A 166 -4.05 19.27 23.26
N ALA A 167 -4.26 19.90 24.42
CA ALA A 167 -5.10 19.40 25.51
C ALA A 167 -6.19 20.42 25.84
N PRO A 168 -7.40 19.97 26.23
CA PRO A 168 -8.46 20.88 26.64
C PRO A 168 -8.16 21.53 28.00
N PRO A 169 -8.75 22.71 28.29
CA PRO A 169 -8.52 23.42 29.55
C PRO A 169 -8.77 22.59 30.81
N HIS A 170 -9.77 21.70 30.80
CA HIS A 170 -10.11 20.86 31.95
C HIS A 170 -9.06 19.78 32.25
N ALA A 171 -8.22 19.42 31.28
CA ALA A 171 -7.10 18.53 31.48
C ALA A 171 -5.83 19.31 31.87
N LEU A 172 -5.57 20.46 31.21
CA LEU A 172 -4.37 21.27 31.45
C LEU A 172 -4.28 21.81 32.87
N ARG A 173 -5.39 22.27 33.46
CA ARG A 173 -5.40 22.84 34.81
C ARG A 173 -4.99 21.82 35.89
N PRO A 174 -5.64 20.65 36.04
CA PRO A 174 -5.21 19.66 37.02
C PRO A 174 -3.82 19.13 36.70
N PHE A 175 -3.46 18.92 35.44
CA PHE A 175 -2.10 18.54 35.04
C PHE A 175 -1.03 19.52 35.53
N TYR A 176 -1.31 20.83 35.47
CA TYR A 176 -0.40 21.83 36.01
C TYR A 176 -0.31 21.77 37.53
N LEU A 177 -1.46 21.74 38.22
CA LEU A 177 -1.53 21.82 39.69
C LEU A 177 -1.02 20.56 40.40
N GLU A 178 -1.38 19.39 39.88
CA GLU A 178 -1.03 18.08 40.43
C GLU A 178 0.39 17.64 40.04
N ASN A 179 0.98 18.24 39.00
CA ASN A 179 2.24 17.75 38.43
C ASN A 179 3.28 18.85 38.13
N LEU A 180 3.11 19.65 37.06
CA LEU A 180 4.15 20.64 36.66
C LEU A 180 4.58 21.53 37.82
N SER A 181 3.62 22.09 38.55
CA SER A 181 3.90 23.05 39.63
C SER A 181 4.55 22.42 40.86
N GLN A 182 4.49 21.09 40.99
CA GLN A 182 5.10 20.32 42.08
C GLN A 182 6.50 19.81 41.72
N TRP A 183 6.91 19.92 40.44
CA TRP A 183 8.18 19.37 39.98
C TRP A 183 9.38 20.21 40.44
N VAL A 184 10.28 19.55 41.16
CA VAL A 184 11.62 20.03 41.52
C VAL A 184 12.63 18.95 41.12
N GLY A 185 13.32 19.18 40.00
CA GLY A 185 14.15 18.17 39.33
C GLY A 185 15.61 18.10 39.81
N TRP A 186 16.10 19.08 40.57
CA TRP A 186 17.54 19.24 40.82
C TRP A 186 18.22 18.03 41.48
N ASP A 187 17.61 17.47 42.53
CA ASP A 187 18.16 16.28 43.20
C ASP A 187 17.86 15.00 42.42
N ARG A 188 16.85 15.02 41.54
CA ARG A 188 16.53 13.91 40.63
C ARG A 188 17.60 13.79 39.54
N PHE A 189 17.98 14.92 38.93
CA PHE A 189 19.03 14.98 37.91
C PHE A 189 20.38 14.46 38.42
N LYS A 190 20.77 14.81 39.65
CA LYS A 190 22.01 14.32 40.28
C LYS A 190 22.04 12.81 40.49
N LYS A 191 20.87 12.16 40.58
CA LYS A 191 20.72 10.72 40.82
C LYS A 191 20.67 9.90 39.53
N LEU A 192 20.62 10.53 38.35
CA LEU A 192 20.62 9.81 37.08
C LEU A 192 21.95 9.07 36.89
N GLN A 193 21.86 7.77 36.62
CA GLN A 193 23.00 6.89 36.36
C GLN A 193 23.11 6.48 34.89
N VAL A 194 22.07 6.77 34.10
CA VAL A 194 22.01 6.44 32.68
C VAL A 194 22.71 7.51 31.84
N PRO A 195 23.40 7.16 30.73
CA PRO A 195 23.98 8.13 29.83
C PRO A 195 22.90 9.12 29.36
N THR A 196 23.11 10.42 29.65
CA THR A 196 22.08 11.45 29.44
C THR A 196 22.59 12.61 28.59
N MET A 197 21.81 13.01 27.59
CA MET A 197 22.04 14.22 26.79
C MET A 197 20.91 15.22 27.01
N VAL A 198 21.29 16.49 27.18
CA VAL A 198 20.38 17.64 27.30
C VAL A 198 20.50 18.48 26.05
N ILE A 199 19.41 18.60 25.29
CA ILE A 199 19.33 19.51 24.14
C ILE A 199 18.52 20.74 24.55
N ARG A 200 19.08 21.93 24.39
CA ARG A 200 18.38 23.18 24.74
C ARG A 200 18.37 24.18 23.60
N GLY A 201 17.30 24.96 23.53
CA GLY A 201 17.21 26.12 22.66
C GLY A 201 17.77 27.35 23.37
N HIS A 202 18.64 28.10 22.70
CA HIS A 202 19.28 29.29 23.26
C HIS A 202 18.31 30.42 23.64
N ARG A 203 17.19 30.54 22.92
CA ARG A 203 16.19 31.62 23.05
C ARG A 203 14.88 31.13 23.67
N ASP A 204 14.94 30.15 24.57
CA ASP A 204 13.74 29.72 25.29
C ASP A 204 13.20 30.88 26.15
N LEU A 205 11.96 31.29 25.86
CA LEU A 205 11.24 32.36 26.56
C LEU A 205 10.09 31.84 27.43
N VAL A 206 9.88 30.52 27.42
CA VAL A 206 8.81 29.82 28.16
C VAL A 206 9.21 29.69 29.62
N PHE A 207 10.48 29.31 29.88
CA PHE A 207 11.03 29.18 31.23
C PHE A 207 12.15 30.19 31.47
N ASP A 208 12.36 30.54 32.74
CA ASP A 208 13.48 31.40 33.12
C ASP A 208 14.80 30.70 32.80
N ARG A 209 15.72 31.45 32.17
CA ARG A 209 16.97 30.94 31.61
C ARG A 209 17.78 30.04 32.55
N PRO A 210 17.99 30.39 33.83
CA PRO A 210 18.73 29.55 34.75
C PRO A 210 18.09 28.18 35.01
N LEU A 211 16.77 28.05 34.84
CA LEU A 211 16.02 26.83 35.17
C LEU A 211 16.22 25.72 34.14
N PHE A 212 16.62 26.04 32.90
CA PHE A 212 16.90 25.01 31.88
C PHE A 212 18.38 24.92 31.50
N GLU A 213 19.16 26.01 31.59
CA GLU A 213 20.61 25.97 31.30
C GLU A 213 21.40 25.16 32.33
N LYS A 214 20.97 25.17 33.60
CA LYS A 214 21.65 24.43 34.68
C LYS A 214 21.38 22.92 34.66
N VAL A 215 20.42 22.46 33.86
CA VAL A 215 19.97 21.06 33.88
C VAL A 215 21.11 20.13 33.47
N ALA A 216 21.79 20.40 32.36
CA ALA A 216 22.91 19.57 31.90
C ALA A 216 24.03 19.46 32.95
N GLY A 217 24.43 20.60 33.56
CA GLY A 217 25.45 20.61 34.62
C GLY A 217 25.00 20.01 35.95
N SER A 218 23.72 19.69 36.12
CA SER A 218 23.20 18.99 37.30
C SER A 218 23.19 17.47 37.15
N ILE A 219 23.47 16.95 35.95
CA ILE A 219 23.44 15.53 35.61
C ILE A 219 24.89 15.02 35.57
N PRO A 220 25.22 13.93 36.28
CA PRO A 220 26.54 13.31 36.20
C PRO A 220 26.88 12.93 34.76
N ASP A 221 28.02 13.39 34.26
CA ASP A 221 28.50 13.16 32.88
C ASP A 221 27.50 13.57 31.78
N GLY A 222 26.57 14.49 32.08
CA GLY A 222 25.55 14.96 31.14
C GLY A 222 26.12 15.73 29.94
N GLU A 223 25.74 15.35 28.72
CA GLU A 223 26.12 16.07 27.50
C GLU A 223 25.20 17.30 27.29
N ASP A 224 25.75 18.51 27.23
CA ASP A 224 25.01 19.73 26.91
C ASP A 224 25.09 20.07 25.41
N VAL A 225 23.94 20.16 24.75
CA VAL A 225 23.83 20.58 23.35
C VAL A 225 22.97 21.84 23.25
N ASP A 226 23.63 22.99 23.18
CA ASP A 226 22.98 24.28 22.90
C ASP A 226 22.80 24.47 21.39
N ILE A 227 21.55 24.49 20.94
CA ILE A 227 21.20 24.80 19.54
C ILE A 227 20.85 26.28 19.46
N GLY A 228 21.85 27.06 19.00
CA GLY A 228 21.75 28.51 18.84
C GLY A 228 20.57 28.95 17.96
N VAL A 229 19.96 30.09 18.30
CA VAL A 229 18.84 30.75 17.60
C VAL A 229 17.46 30.10 17.79
N SER A 230 17.36 28.84 18.22
CA SER A 230 16.07 28.20 18.54
C SER A 230 15.52 28.56 19.93
N GLY A 231 14.20 28.56 20.06
CA GLY A 231 13.47 28.69 21.31
C GLY A 231 13.06 27.34 21.92
N HIS A 232 11.92 27.32 22.61
CA HIS A 232 11.42 26.16 23.36
C HIS A 232 11.10 24.93 22.49
N MET A 233 10.65 25.15 21.24
CA MET A 233 10.28 24.09 20.30
C MET A 233 11.45 23.72 19.38
N VAL A 234 12.66 23.64 19.93
CA VAL A 234 13.91 23.40 19.19
C VAL A 234 13.87 22.17 18.26
N MET A 235 13.18 21.10 18.66
CA MET A 235 13.02 19.89 17.83
C MET A 235 12.16 20.08 16.58
N LEU A 236 11.32 21.12 16.56
CA LEU A 236 10.57 21.53 15.38
C LEU A 236 11.29 22.63 14.60
N GLU A 237 11.80 23.65 15.30
CA GLU A 237 12.43 24.84 14.70
C GLU A 237 13.78 24.52 14.04
N ARG A 238 14.56 23.64 14.66
CA ARG A 238 15.92 23.27 14.22
C ARG A 238 16.08 21.75 14.18
N ARG A 239 15.07 21.07 13.64
CA ARG A 239 14.96 19.61 13.53
C ARG A 239 16.26 18.91 13.10
N GLU A 240 16.93 19.42 12.07
CA GLU A 240 18.15 18.77 11.55
C GLU A 240 19.33 18.84 12.52
N ALA A 241 19.43 19.92 13.30
CA ALA A 241 20.48 20.04 14.31
C ALA A 241 20.21 19.08 15.48
N VAL A 242 18.94 18.97 15.90
CA VAL A 242 18.49 18.01 16.92
C VAL A 242 18.73 16.58 16.45
N ASP A 243 18.34 16.23 15.23
CA ASP A 243 18.50 14.89 14.66
C ASP A 243 19.99 14.49 14.58
N ARG A 244 20.87 15.43 14.20
CA ARG A 244 22.33 15.19 14.20
C ARG A 244 22.88 14.98 15.61
N ALA A 245 22.42 15.76 16.59
CA ALA A 245 22.83 15.59 17.99
C ALA A 245 22.40 14.21 18.53
N ILE A 246 21.13 13.85 18.35
CA ILE A 246 20.59 12.52 18.72
C ILE A 246 21.41 11.43 18.04
N ALA A 247 21.64 11.50 16.72
CA ALA A 247 22.38 10.48 15.99
C ALA A 247 23.81 10.26 16.52
N ARG A 248 24.55 11.34 16.82
CA ARG A 248 25.91 11.24 17.40
C ARG A 248 25.90 10.61 18.79
N PHE A 249 24.96 11.05 19.63
CA PHE A 249 24.81 10.53 20.97
C PHE A 249 24.47 9.03 20.95
N LEU A 250 23.57 8.59 20.06
CA LEU A 250 23.23 7.18 19.90
C LEU A 250 24.42 6.31 19.50
N LYS A 251 25.32 6.83 18.65
CA LYS A 251 26.55 6.13 18.22
C LYS A 251 27.67 6.10 19.27
N GLY A 252 27.62 6.96 20.30
CA GLY A 252 28.72 7.11 21.26
C GLY A 252 29.92 7.89 20.70
N GLU A 253 29.73 8.67 19.63
CA GLU A 253 30.77 9.51 19.02
C GLU A 253 30.88 10.84 19.80
N THR A 254 31.47 10.84 20.99
CA THR A 254 31.80 12.07 21.70
C THR A 254 33.22 12.52 21.33
N LYS A 255 33.36 13.73 20.77
CA LYS A 255 34.63 14.44 20.47
C LYS A 255 35.44 14.06 19.21
N LYS A 256 34.81 13.71 18.07
CA LYS A 256 35.52 13.70 16.77
C LYS A 256 35.30 14.98 15.98
N SER A 257 36.37 15.54 15.39
CA SER A 257 36.29 16.69 14.49
C SER A 257 35.51 16.32 13.23
N TRP A 258 34.83 17.28 12.60
CA TRP A 258 34.19 17.07 11.29
C TRP A 258 35.19 16.66 10.18
N ARG A 259 36.50 16.81 10.45
CA ARG A 259 37.62 16.43 9.59
C ARG A 259 38.19 15.03 9.89
N ASP A 260 37.88 14.43 11.04
CA ASP A 260 38.42 13.12 11.45
C ASP A 260 37.60 11.95 10.87
N ASP A 261 37.25 12.03 9.59
CA ASP A 261 36.55 10.96 8.87
C ASP A 261 37.56 10.09 8.11
N SER A 262 38.30 9.28 8.85
CA SER A 262 39.17 8.24 8.27
C SER A 262 39.36 7.07 9.23
N SER A 263 38.30 6.27 9.42
CA SER A 263 38.38 4.81 9.55
C SER A 263 37.00 4.23 9.85
N LEU A 264 36.47 3.60 8.82
CA LEU A 264 35.31 2.72 8.80
C LEU A 264 35.50 1.57 9.79
N ILE A 265 35.08 1.74 11.04
CA ILE A 265 34.52 0.62 11.79
C ILE A 265 33.01 0.75 11.63
N VAL A 266 32.54 0.40 10.44
CA VAL A 266 31.11 0.18 10.21
C VAL A 266 30.78 -1.08 11.01
N SER A 267 30.27 -0.93 12.23
CA SER A 267 29.52 -2.01 12.85
C SER A 267 28.46 -2.40 11.81
N LYS A 268 28.54 -3.62 11.25
CA LYS A 268 27.59 -4.11 10.23
C LYS A 268 26.19 -3.75 10.70
N SER A 269 25.55 -2.81 10.02
CA SER A 269 24.22 -2.38 10.43
C SER A 269 23.23 -3.48 10.08
N ALA A 270 22.08 -3.56 10.77
CA ALA A 270 20.97 -4.44 10.37
C ALA A 270 20.59 -4.28 8.88
N ARG A 271 20.85 -3.11 8.29
CA ARG A 271 20.71 -2.86 6.85
C ARG A 271 21.80 -3.49 6.00
N ASP A 272 23.05 -3.48 6.45
CA ASP A 272 24.16 -4.13 5.74
C ASP A 272 23.98 -5.65 5.77
N GLU A 273 23.45 -6.18 6.88
CA GLU A 273 23.04 -7.58 6.98
C GLU A 273 21.91 -7.90 5.99
N LEU A 274 20.84 -7.10 5.96
CA LEU A 274 19.76 -7.27 4.97
C LEU A 274 20.26 -7.19 3.53
N LYS A 275 21.16 -6.24 3.21
CA LYS A 275 21.77 -6.13 1.88
C LYS A 275 22.60 -7.35 1.51
N SER A 276 23.32 -7.93 2.48
CA SER A 276 24.11 -9.14 2.25
C SER A 276 23.24 -10.36 1.99
N GLN A 277 22.05 -10.42 2.59
CA GLN A 277 21.07 -11.49 2.37
C GLN A 277 20.24 -11.28 1.10
N ARG A 278 20.05 -10.01 0.67
CA ARG A 278 19.15 -9.62 -0.41
C ARG A 278 19.85 -8.59 -1.30
N VAL A 279 20.66 -9.08 -2.25
CA VAL A 279 21.53 -8.25 -3.12
C VAL A 279 20.77 -7.14 -3.85
N TRP A 280 19.51 -7.39 -4.22
CA TRP A 280 18.65 -6.46 -4.94
C TRP A 280 18.36 -5.16 -4.16
N LEU A 281 18.51 -5.15 -2.83
CA LEU A 281 18.29 -3.94 -2.00
C LEU A 281 19.29 -2.83 -2.34
N ASN A 282 20.43 -3.15 -2.97
CA ASN A 282 21.40 -2.16 -3.45
C ASN A 282 20.85 -1.28 -4.58
N HIS A 283 19.79 -1.72 -5.25
CA HIS A 283 19.21 -1.02 -6.40
C HIS A 283 18.00 -0.16 -6.05
N TYR A 284 17.55 -0.18 -4.79
CA TYR A 284 16.44 0.66 -4.34
C TYR A 284 16.81 2.14 -4.47
N GLU A 285 15.84 2.93 -4.92
CA GLU A 285 16.04 4.37 -5.05
C GLU A 285 16.10 5.06 -3.69
N ASN A 286 16.71 6.24 -3.68
CA ASN A 286 16.72 7.06 -2.47
C ASN A 286 15.27 7.36 -2.03
N GLY A 287 14.97 7.14 -0.75
CA GLY A 287 13.64 7.32 -0.20
C GLY A 287 12.72 6.09 -0.26
N VAL A 288 13.17 4.96 -0.83
CA VAL A 288 12.47 3.67 -0.78
C VAL A 288 13.05 2.84 0.40
N PRO A 289 12.24 2.44 1.40
CA PRO A 289 12.70 1.63 2.51
C PRO A 289 12.87 0.16 2.10
N TYR A 290 13.83 -0.56 2.71
CA TYR A 290 13.99 -2.01 2.47
C TYR A 290 12.82 -2.84 3.02
N THR A 291 12.27 -2.36 4.13
CA THR A 291 11.14 -2.99 4.80
C THR A 291 10.09 -1.92 5.07
N VAL A 292 8.85 -2.23 4.73
CA VAL A 292 7.67 -1.47 5.13
C VAL A 292 7.05 -2.18 6.33
N ASP A 293 6.91 -1.44 7.44
CA ASP A 293 6.07 -1.89 8.54
C ASP A 293 4.62 -1.92 8.06
N VAL A 294 3.98 -3.09 8.06
CA VAL A 294 2.61 -3.21 7.59
C VAL A 294 1.68 -2.98 8.79
N PRO A 295 0.98 -1.83 8.87
CA PRO A 295 0.14 -1.52 10.01
C PRO A 295 -0.97 -2.56 10.14
N ARG A 296 -1.28 -2.91 11.39
CA ARG A 296 -2.33 -3.87 11.75
C ARG A 296 -3.70 -3.21 11.71
N ILE A 297 -4.13 -2.82 10.52
CA ILE A 297 -5.40 -2.12 10.28
C ILE A 297 -6.20 -2.80 9.16
N PRO A 298 -7.54 -2.70 9.18
CA PRO A 298 -8.34 -3.10 8.03
C PRO A 298 -8.12 -2.13 6.85
N ALA A 299 -8.17 -2.64 5.61
CA ALA A 299 -7.91 -1.87 4.39
C ALA A 299 -8.78 -0.61 4.22
N HIS A 300 -9.99 -0.56 4.78
CA HIS A 300 -10.82 0.64 4.73
C HIS A 300 -10.25 1.81 5.58
N HIS A 301 -9.27 1.56 6.45
CA HIS A 301 -8.53 2.60 7.14
C HIS A 301 -7.62 3.42 6.21
N LEU A 302 -7.27 2.91 5.01
CA LEU A 302 -6.59 3.72 3.99
C LEU A 302 -7.46 4.94 3.59
N LEU A 303 -8.75 4.69 3.36
CA LEU A 303 -9.72 5.77 3.12
C LEU A 303 -9.88 6.65 4.36
N ARG A 304 -9.97 6.06 5.56
CA ARG A 304 -10.09 6.81 6.83
C ARG A 304 -8.93 7.78 7.03
N SER A 305 -7.69 7.34 6.78
CA SER A 305 -6.49 8.18 6.88
C SER A 305 -6.58 9.37 5.92
N SER A 306 -6.87 9.12 4.65
CA SER A 306 -6.97 10.20 3.66
C SER A 306 -8.14 11.15 3.89
N VAL A 307 -9.25 10.68 4.47
CA VAL A 307 -10.35 11.56 4.90
C VAL A 307 -9.93 12.46 6.05
N ARG A 308 -9.12 11.96 7.00
CA ARG A 308 -8.62 12.77 8.12
C ARG A 308 -7.62 13.83 7.65
N ARG A 309 -6.70 13.44 6.75
CA ARG A 309 -5.62 14.32 6.27
C ARG A 309 -6.07 15.28 5.16
N PHE A 310 -6.92 14.83 4.25
CA PHE A 310 -7.31 15.56 3.04
C PHE A 310 -8.83 15.58 2.79
N PRO A 311 -9.68 15.90 3.79
CA PRO A 311 -11.14 15.73 3.69
C PRO A 311 -11.79 16.49 2.53
N ASN A 312 -11.25 17.68 2.21
CA ASN A 312 -11.80 18.58 1.21
C ASN A 312 -11.11 18.43 -0.16
N HIS A 313 -10.07 17.61 -0.28
CA HIS A 313 -9.43 17.33 -1.56
C HIS A 313 -10.36 16.49 -2.44
N THR A 314 -10.26 16.66 -3.76
CA THR A 314 -11.01 15.84 -4.71
C THR A 314 -10.45 14.42 -4.70
N ALA A 315 -11.29 13.45 -4.32
CA ALA A 315 -10.96 12.03 -4.36
C ALA A 315 -11.26 11.43 -5.74
N ILE A 316 -12.37 11.80 -6.38
CA ILE A 316 -12.79 11.21 -7.66
C ILE A 316 -13.10 12.30 -8.67
N PHE A 317 -12.57 12.16 -9.89
CA PHE A 317 -13.06 12.80 -11.10
C PHE A 317 -13.78 11.76 -11.98
N PHE A 318 -15.03 12.03 -12.35
CA PHE A 318 -15.80 11.13 -13.21
C PHE A 318 -16.71 11.92 -14.16
N GLU A 319 -16.43 11.85 -15.47
CA GLU A 319 -17.29 12.41 -16.55
C GLU A 319 -17.75 13.87 -16.36
N GLY A 320 -16.95 14.67 -15.65
CA GLY A 320 -17.21 16.10 -15.37
C GLY A 320 -17.63 16.40 -13.93
N ALA A 321 -17.98 15.38 -13.14
CA ALA A 321 -18.27 15.49 -11.72
C ALA A 321 -17.02 15.30 -10.85
N LYS A 322 -17.11 15.79 -9.60
CA LYS A 322 -16.06 15.67 -8.58
C LYS A 322 -16.68 15.20 -7.26
N LEU A 323 -16.05 14.23 -6.60
CA LEU A 323 -16.34 13.87 -5.21
C LEU A 323 -15.11 14.15 -4.35
N THR A 324 -15.30 14.77 -3.19
CA THR A 324 -14.22 14.95 -2.20
C THR A 324 -14.05 13.69 -1.36
N TYR A 325 -12.91 13.54 -0.68
CA TYR A 325 -12.68 12.45 0.27
C TYR A 325 -13.77 12.36 1.35
N ARG A 326 -14.19 13.50 1.91
CA ARG A 326 -15.30 13.56 2.86
C ARG A 326 -16.59 12.96 2.28
N LYS A 327 -16.99 13.40 1.08
CA LYS A 327 -18.21 12.89 0.42
C LYS A 327 -18.08 11.41 0.10
N LEU A 328 -16.94 10.97 -0.44
CA LEU A 328 -16.68 9.56 -0.72
C LEU A 328 -16.84 8.70 0.55
N ASN A 329 -16.32 9.15 1.69
CA ASN A 329 -16.48 8.43 2.95
C ASN A 329 -17.92 8.42 3.46
N HIS A 330 -18.68 9.50 3.29
CA HIS A 330 -20.10 9.53 3.65
C HIS A 330 -20.90 8.52 2.82
N GLU A 331 -20.67 8.47 1.51
CA GLU A 331 -21.30 7.50 0.61
C GLU A 331 -20.90 6.06 0.96
N ALA A 332 -19.61 5.80 1.24
CA ALA A 332 -19.14 4.49 1.68
C ALA A 332 -19.76 4.07 3.02
N ASN A 333 -19.92 5.00 3.96
CA ASN A 333 -20.60 4.75 5.24
C ASN A 333 -22.09 4.44 5.02
N ARG A 334 -22.78 5.18 4.13
CA ARG A 334 -24.18 4.89 3.77
C ARG A 334 -24.31 3.49 3.20
N PHE A 335 -23.43 3.09 2.27
CA PHE A 335 -23.43 1.74 1.71
C PHE A 335 -23.17 0.68 2.77
N ALA A 336 -22.22 0.91 3.68
CA ALA A 336 -21.95 0.00 4.79
C ALA A 336 -23.17 -0.16 5.71
N ASN A 337 -23.81 0.95 6.11
CA ASN A 337 -25.01 0.93 6.95
C ASN A 337 -26.21 0.29 6.22
N ALA A 338 -26.30 0.46 4.90
CA ALA A 338 -27.33 -0.18 4.08
C ALA A 338 -27.21 -1.71 4.11
N LEU A 339 -25.97 -2.23 3.96
CA LEU A 339 -25.69 -3.66 4.08
C LEU A 339 -26.05 -4.17 5.48
N LEU A 340 -25.59 -3.47 6.53
CA LEU A 340 -25.86 -3.87 7.92
C LEU A 340 -27.37 -3.89 8.23
N ALA A 341 -28.14 -2.93 7.69
CA ALA A 341 -29.60 -2.90 7.83
C ALA A 341 -30.31 -4.08 7.15
N GLN A 342 -29.65 -4.78 6.22
CA GLN A 342 -30.12 -6.03 5.62
C GLN A 342 -29.55 -7.28 6.33
N GLY A 343 -28.86 -7.12 7.46
CA GLY A 343 -28.17 -8.22 8.15
C GLY A 343 -26.88 -8.68 7.46
N ILE A 344 -26.36 -7.90 6.51
CA ILE A 344 -25.18 -8.22 5.72
C ILE A 344 -23.98 -7.51 6.34
N GLY A 345 -23.12 -8.28 7.02
CA GLY A 345 -21.97 -7.76 7.74
C GLY A 345 -20.76 -8.68 7.68
N LYS A 346 -20.10 -8.87 8.82
CA LYS A 346 -18.88 -9.68 8.93
C LYS A 346 -19.06 -11.08 8.35
N GLY A 347 -18.15 -11.47 7.45
CA GLY A 347 -18.15 -12.77 6.80
C GLY A 347 -19.02 -12.88 5.53
N ALA A 348 -19.92 -11.92 5.26
CA ALA A 348 -20.70 -11.91 4.02
C ALA A 348 -19.82 -11.57 2.80
N ARG A 349 -20.28 -11.94 1.60
CA ARG A 349 -19.62 -11.62 0.31
C ARG A 349 -20.50 -10.71 -0.52
N VAL A 350 -19.92 -9.62 -1.02
CA VAL A 350 -20.58 -8.61 -1.86
C VAL A 350 -19.91 -8.60 -3.23
N VAL A 351 -20.60 -9.09 -4.25
CA VAL A 351 -20.13 -9.04 -5.64
C VAL A 351 -20.28 -7.62 -6.17
N LEU A 352 -19.18 -7.05 -6.65
CA LEU A 352 -19.16 -5.77 -7.34
C LEU A 352 -18.93 -6.01 -8.84
N LEU A 353 -20.01 -6.25 -9.57
CA LEU A 353 -20.00 -6.39 -11.02
C LEU A 353 -20.14 -5.01 -11.66
N LEU A 354 -19.08 -4.20 -11.55
CA LEU A 354 -19.07 -2.79 -11.93
C LEU A 354 -17.77 -2.41 -12.67
N PRO A 355 -17.82 -1.52 -13.68
CA PRO A 355 -16.62 -0.91 -14.24
C PRO A 355 -16.05 0.19 -13.31
N ASN A 356 -15.03 0.91 -13.75
CA ASN A 356 -14.44 2.04 -13.00
C ASN A 356 -15.40 3.24 -12.95
N VAL A 357 -16.36 3.19 -12.04
CA VAL A 357 -17.36 4.24 -11.74
C VAL A 357 -17.33 4.57 -10.24
N PRO A 358 -17.89 5.70 -9.79
CA PRO A 358 -17.88 6.07 -8.38
C PRO A 358 -18.44 4.99 -7.46
N GLN A 359 -19.49 4.28 -7.89
CA GLN A 359 -20.10 3.18 -7.14
C GLN A 359 -19.17 2.00 -6.89
N MET A 360 -18.21 1.73 -7.78
CA MET A 360 -17.20 0.69 -7.55
C MET A 360 -16.31 1.05 -6.35
N VAL A 361 -15.89 2.32 -6.25
CA VAL A 361 -15.06 2.80 -5.13
C VAL A 361 -15.86 2.84 -3.83
N ILE A 362 -17.11 3.33 -3.89
CA ILE A 362 -18.02 3.42 -2.75
C ILE A 362 -18.37 2.02 -2.23
N GLY A 363 -18.77 1.11 -3.13
CA GLY A 363 -19.11 -0.27 -2.82
C GLY A 363 -17.93 -1.04 -2.24
N PHE A 364 -16.72 -0.84 -2.79
CA PHE A 364 -15.50 -1.45 -2.28
C PHE A 364 -15.24 -1.05 -0.83
N TYR A 365 -15.07 0.24 -0.54
CA TYR A 365 -14.78 0.67 0.82
C TYR A 365 -15.96 0.50 1.79
N GLY A 366 -17.21 0.59 1.30
CA GLY A 366 -18.41 0.42 2.11
C GLY A 366 -18.62 -1.03 2.54
N ALA A 367 -18.42 -2.01 1.65
CA ALA A 367 -18.46 -3.43 2.03
C ALA A 367 -17.40 -3.75 3.10
N LEU A 368 -16.16 -3.27 2.88
CA LEU A 368 -15.06 -3.43 3.84
C LEU A 368 -15.33 -2.75 5.20
N LYS A 369 -16.11 -1.67 5.24
CA LYS A 369 -16.55 -1.02 6.49
C LYS A 369 -17.65 -1.80 7.22
N ALA A 370 -18.49 -2.52 6.48
CA ALA A 370 -19.49 -3.43 7.05
C ALA A 370 -18.87 -4.76 7.54
N GLY A 371 -17.57 -4.99 7.27
CA GLY A 371 -16.88 -6.25 7.56
C GLY A 371 -17.11 -7.35 6.51
N ALA A 372 -17.79 -7.03 5.41
CA ALA A 372 -18.02 -7.96 4.31
C ALA A 372 -16.80 -7.99 3.36
N ALA A 373 -16.57 -9.16 2.76
CA ALA A 373 -15.57 -9.33 1.72
C ALA A 373 -16.15 -8.92 0.35
N VAL A 374 -15.37 -8.20 -0.46
CA VAL A 374 -15.77 -7.91 -1.83
C VAL A 374 -15.41 -9.07 -2.75
N VAL A 375 -16.27 -9.35 -3.73
CA VAL A 375 -15.97 -10.31 -4.79
C VAL A 375 -15.88 -9.54 -6.10
N LEU A 376 -14.71 -9.58 -6.72
CA LEU A 376 -14.42 -8.80 -7.91
C LEU A 376 -14.41 -9.73 -9.12
N ILE A 377 -15.37 -9.53 -10.02
CA ILE A 377 -15.56 -10.35 -11.22
C ILE A 377 -15.56 -9.43 -12.45
N PRO A 378 -14.82 -9.76 -13.53
CA PRO A 378 -14.89 -9.00 -14.76
C PRO A 378 -16.27 -9.10 -15.42
N PRO A 379 -16.91 -7.99 -15.83
CA PRO A 379 -18.23 -8.00 -16.46
C PRO A 379 -18.25 -8.51 -17.90
N MET A 380 -17.08 -8.74 -18.51
CA MET A 380 -16.91 -9.09 -19.92
C MET A 380 -16.55 -10.57 -20.13
N ILE A 381 -16.89 -11.45 -19.18
CA ILE A 381 -16.75 -12.91 -19.33
C ILE A 381 -18.07 -13.53 -19.75
N GLU A 382 -18.02 -14.75 -20.26
CA GLU A 382 -19.21 -15.49 -20.67
C GLU A 382 -20.22 -15.60 -19.52
N PRO A 383 -21.53 -15.38 -19.76
CA PRO A 383 -22.55 -15.34 -18.70
C PRO A 383 -22.60 -16.58 -17.81
N GLU A 384 -22.32 -17.77 -18.36
CA GLU A 384 -22.27 -19.02 -17.61
C GLU A 384 -21.12 -19.03 -16.59
N GLU A 385 -19.93 -18.59 -17.01
CA GLU A 385 -18.75 -18.51 -16.15
C GLU A 385 -18.93 -17.43 -15.08
N LEU A 386 -19.56 -16.30 -15.43
CA LEU A 386 -19.94 -15.27 -14.46
C LEU A 386 -20.90 -15.81 -13.40
N THR A 387 -21.95 -16.50 -13.82
CA THR A 387 -22.94 -17.11 -12.92
C THR A 387 -22.29 -18.13 -12.00
N ARG A 388 -21.39 -18.97 -12.54
CA ARG A 388 -20.60 -19.93 -11.77
C ARG A 388 -19.78 -19.25 -10.68
N GLN A 389 -19.00 -18.21 -11.04
CA GLN A 389 -18.15 -17.49 -10.08
C GLN A 389 -18.97 -16.81 -8.98
N VAL A 390 -20.11 -16.20 -9.33
CA VAL A 390 -21.04 -15.61 -8.34
C VAL A 390 -21.55 -16.69 -7.40
N LYS A 391 -21.99 -17.84 -7.92
CA LYS A 391 -22.48 -18.97 -7.14
C LYS A 391 -21.40 -19.53 -6.21
N GLU A 392 -20.20 -19.78 -6.71
CA GLU A 392 -19.08 -20.34 -5.94
C GLU A 392 -18.59 -19.41 -4.83
N SER A 393 -18.70 -18.09 -5.02
CA SER A 393 -18.35 -17.11 -4.01
C SER A 393 -19.34 -17.05 -2.83
N ASP A 394 -20.47 -17.78 -2.92
CA ASP A 394 -21.59 -17.74 -1.98
C ASP A 394 -22.01 -16.29 -1.67
N ALA A 395 -22.13 -15.45 -2.69
CA ALA A 395 -22.40 -14.03 -2.50
C ALA A 395 -23.80 -13.76 -1.92
N SER A 396 -23.86 -12.88 -0.92
CA SER A 396 -25.13 -12.41 -0.36
C SER A 396 -25.73 -11.26 -1.18
N VAL A 397 -24.87 -10.49 -1.84
CA VAL A 397 -25.24 -9.30 -2.61
C VAL A 397 -24.58 -9.30 -3.97
N LEU A 398 -25.34 -8.97 -5.02
CA LEU A 398 -24.82 -8.62 -6.34
C LEU A 398 -25.12 -7.15 -6.61
N VAL A 399 -24.08 -6.33 -6.75
CA VAL A 399 -24.18 -4.93 -7.19
C VAL A 399 -23.80 -4.84 -8.66
N THR A 400 -24.69 -4.29 -9.49
CA THR A 400 -24.45 -4.16 -10.92
C THR A 400 -25.20 -3.00 -11.57
N LEU A 401 -24.89 -2.70 -12.83
CA LEU A 401 -25.51 -1.59 -13.55
C LEU A 401 -26.94 -1.93 -13.97
N SER A 402 -27.87 -0.95 -13.91
CA SER A 402 -29.26 -1.13 -14.39
C SER A 402 -29.31 -1.57 -15.86
N MET A 403 -28.35 -1.14 -16.68
CA MET A 403 -28.23 -1.57 -18.08
C MET A 403 -27.91 -3.06 -18.26
N TRP A 404 -27.48 -3.74 -17.19
CA TRP A 404 -27.23 -5.18 -17.15
C TRP A 404 -28.32 -5.94 -16.37
N SER A 405 -29.50 -5.32 -16.16
CA SER A 405 -30.63 -5.92 -15.43
C SER A 405 -31.05 -7.31 -15.95
N GLY A 406 -31.03 -7.53 -17.27
CA GLY A 406 -31.32 -8.85 -17.86
C GLY A 406 -30.33 -9.94 -17.40
N LEU A 407 -29.03 -9.65 -17.49
CA LEU A 407 -27.97 -10.53 -17.00
C LEU A 407 -28.05 -10.70 -15.48
N ALA A 408 -28.33 -9.62 -14.76
CA ALA A 408 -28.47 -9.64 -13.30
C ALA A 408 -29.61 -10.55 -12.84
N LYS A 409 -30.75 -10.52 -13.55
CA LYS A 409 -31.90 -11.39 -13.30
C LYS A 409 -31.55 -12.87 -13.55
N GLN A 410 -30.80 -13.15 -14.61
CA GLN A 410 -30.31 -14.50 -14.89
C GLN A 410 -29.40 -15.00 -13.76
N ILE A 411 -28.40 -14.21 -13.38
CA ILE A 411 -27.46 -14.56 -12.30
C ILE A 411 -28.22 -14.75 -10.98
N GLN A 412 -29.14 -13.85 -10.64
CA GLN A 412 -29.92 -13.95 -9.40
C GLN A 412 -30.69 -15.26 -9.33
N ARG A 413 -31.34 -15.66 -10.43
CA ARG A 413 -32.10 -16.92 -10.53
C ARG A 413 -31.18 -18.14 -10.44
N ASP A 414 -30.07 -18.13 -11.17
CA ASP A 414 -29.25 -19.33 -11.40
C ASP A 414 -28.17 -19.54 -10.30
N ALA A 415 -27.67 -18.44 -9.71
CA ALA A 415 -26.71 -18.46 -8.60
C ALA A 415 -27.37 -18.38 -7.21
N GLY A 416 -28.64 -17.99 -7.13
CA GLY A 416 -29.37 -17.87 -5.86
C GLY A 416 -28.95 -16.70 -4.98
N THR A 417 -28.43 -15.61 -5.57
CA THR A 417 -27.98 -14.43 -4.80
C THR A 417 -29.17 -13.70 -4.17
N PRO A 418 -29.24 -13.57 -2.83
CA PRO A 418 -30.43 -13.04 -2.15
C PRO A 418 -30.74 -11.58 -2.48
N HIS A 419 -29.72 -10.72 -2.54
CA HIS A 419 -29.92 -9.28 -2.74
C HIS A 419 -29.31 -8.80 -4.06
N LEU A 420 -30.15 -8.30 -4.96
CA LEU A 420 -29.73 -7.64 -6.19
C LEU A 420 -29.82 -6.12 -6.03
N VAL A 421 -28.69 -5.42 -6.23
CA VAL A 421 -28.60 -3.96 -6.18
C VAL A 421 -28.30 -3.43 -7.59
N LEU A 422 -29.22 -2.63 -8.13
CA LEU A 422 -29.05 -1.94 -9.41
C LEU A 422 -28.60 -0.50 -9.19
N THR A 423 -27.62 -0.05 -9.99
CA THR A 423 -27.11 1.32 -9.97
C THR A 423 -26.93 1.90 -11.37
N ASP A 424 -26.92 3.23 -11.48
CA ASP A 424 -26.63 3.94 -12.72
C ASP A 424 -25.44 4.90 -12.47
N PRO A 425 -24.33 4.84 -13.24
CA PRO A 425 -23.20 5.75 -13.05
C PRO A 425 -23.60 7.24 -13.16
N ALA A 426 -24.71 7.53 -13.85
CA ALA A 426 -25.26 8.87 -13.97
C ALA A 426 -25.75 9.47 -12.65
N GLU A 427 -25.98 8.65 -11.61
CA GLU A 427 -26.35 9.08 -10.25
C GLU A 427 -25.33 10.05 -9.63
N TYR A 428 -24.07 9.98 -10.06
CA TYR A 428 -22.98 10.86 -9.61
C TYR A 428 -22.57 11.88 -10.67
N LEU A 429 -23.36 12.07 -11.72
CA LEU A 429 -23.12 13.06 -12.79
C LEU A 429 -23.94 14.35 -12.57
N PRO A 430 -23.62 15.45 -13.27
CA PRO A 430 -24.45 16.64 -13.26
C PRO A 430 -25.89 16.35 -13.69
N LEU A 431 -26.85 17.10 -13.13
CA LEU A 431 -28.29 16.88 -13.26
C LEU A 431 -28.77 16.62 -14.71
N PRO A 432 -28.30 17.34 -15.75
CA PRO A 432 -28.75 17.07 -17.12
C PRO A 432 -28.40 15.66 -17.60
N LYS A 433 -27.18 15.18 -17.31
CA LYS A 433 -26.74 13.83 -17.69
C LYS A 433 -27.49 12.76 -16.90
N TYR A 434 -27.78 13.02 -15.63
CA TYR A 434 -28.60 12.13 -14.80
C TYR A 434 -30.01 11.96 -15.37
N LEU A 435 -30.68 13.05 -15.75
CA LEU A 435 -32.03 13.00 -16.33
C LEU A 435 -32.07 12.24 -17.66
N ILE A 436 -31.08 12.45 -18.54
CA ILE A 436 -30.97 11.73 -19.81
C ILE A 436 -30.78 10.23 -19.57
N SER A 437 -29.86 9.84 -18.67
CA SER A 437 -29.63 8.43 -18.36
C SER A 437 -30.86 7.78 -17.75
N ARG A 438 -31.52 8.48 -16.81
CA ARG A 438 -32.76 8.01 -16.18
C ARG A 438 -33.89 7.85 -17.20
N TRP A 439 -33.99 8.70 -18.22
CA TRP A 439 -34.94 8.53 -19.32
C TRP A 439 -34.60 7.32 -20.21
N ARG A 440 -33.33 7.17 -20.59
CA ARG A 440 -32.85 6.06 -21.43
C ARG A 440 -33.00 4.70 -20.74
N ASN A 441 -32.78 4.66 -19.43
CA ASN A 441 -32.83 3.44 -18.64
C ASN A 441 -34.24 3.17 -18.05
N ARG A 442 -35.28 3.87 -18.52
CA ARG A 442 -36.67 3.58 -18.11
C ARG A 442 -37.04 2.15 -18.52
N GLY A 443 -37.62 1.41 -17.57
CA GLY A 443 -38.02 0.01 -17.78
C GLY A 443 -36.93 -1.03 -17.54
N LEU A 444 -35.69 -0.61 -17.29
CA LEU A 444 -34.60 -1.51 -16.89
C LEU A 444 -34.65 -1.73 -15.37
N ASP A 445 -35.62 -2.53 -14.94
CA ASP A 445 -35.82 -2.87 -13.53
C ASP A 445 -36.01 -4.38 -13.36
N VAL A 446 -35.70 -4.88 -12.16
CA VAL A 446 -35.90 -6.28 -11.78
C VAL A 446 -36.77 -6.29 -10.52
N GLN A 447 -37.77 -7.17 -10.49
CA GLN A 447 -38.65 -7.30 -9.34
C GLN A 447 -37.84 -7.58 -8.07
N ASN A 448 -38.13 -6.86 -6.98
CA ASN A 448 -37.43 -6.93 -5.69
C ASN A 448 -35.96 -6.48 -5.71
N ALA A 449 -35.47 -5.86 -6.79
CA ALA A 449 -34.15 -5.25 -6.78
C ALA A 449 -34.11 -3.98 -5.92
N LEU A 450 -33.01 -3.80 -5.21
CA LEU A 450 -32.69 -2.59 -4.47
C LEU A 450 -32.07 -1.57 -5.43
N HIS A 451 -32.55 -0.33 -5.39
CA HIS A 451 -32.03 0.77 -6.22
C HIS A 451 -31.03 1.61 -5.43
N TRP A 452 -29.78 1.68 -5.89
CA TRP A 452 -28.63 2.25 -5.18
C TRP A 452 -28.94 3.58 -4.47
N ASN A 453 -29.27 4.65 -5.19
CA ASN A 453 -29.50 5.96 -4.57
C ASN A 453 -30.64 5.97 -3.54
N ARG A 454 -31.75 5.27 -3.83
CA ARG A 454 -32.90 5.19 -2.91
C ARG A 454 -32.56 4.39 -1.67
N TRP A 455 -31.78 3.33 -1.83
CA TRP A 455 -31.36 2.47 -0.75
C TRP A 455 -30.38 3.18 0.19
N LEU A 456 -29.45 3.97 -0.36
CA LEU A 456 -28.45 4.72 0.43
C LEU A 456 -28.97 6.02 1.06
N SER A 457 -29.95 6.68 0.45
CA SER A 457 -30.44 7.97 0.94
C SER A 457 -31.07 7.87 2.34
N ALA A 458 -31.67 6.73 2.66
CA ALA A 458 -32.29 6.44 3.95
C ALA A 458 -31.27 6.11 5.07
N GLN A 459 -29.99 5.91 4.74
CA GLN A 459 -28.99 5.43 5.70
C GLN A 459 -28.17 6.55 6.32
N SER A 460 -27.63 6.30 7.51
CA SER A 460 -26.69 7.22 8.17
C SER A 460 -25.39 7.32 7.36
N ASP A 461 -24.79 8.51 7.34
CA ASP A 461 -23.45 8.74 6.79
C ASP A 461 -22.34 8.63 7.85
N LYS A 462 -22.69 8.27 9.10
CA LYS A 462 -21.72 7.96 10.15
C LYS A 462 -21.06 6.61 9.89
N SER A 463 -19.77 6.52 10.20
CA SER A 463 -19.04 5.26 10.07
C SER A 463 -19.69 4.20 10.97
N PRO A 464 -19.95 2.98 10.46
CA PRO A 464 -20.48 1.92 11.30
C PRO A 464 -19.44 1.52 12.37
N ALA A 465 -19.94 1.10 13.54
CA ALA A 465 -19.12 0.59 14.63
C ALA A 465 -18.96 -0.93 14.50
N VAL A 466 -18.27 -1.39 13.45
CA VAL A 466 -17.97 -2.81 13.21
C VAL A 466 -16.50 -3.07 13.49
N ASP A 467 -16.22 -4.09 14.28
CA ASP A 467 -14.86 -4.52 14.56
C ASP A 467 -14.31 -5.43 13.44
N VAL A 468 -13.58 -4.80 12.51
CA VAL A 468 -12.96 -5.46 11.36
C VAL A 468 -11.47 -5.64 11.64
N GLN A 469 -11.03 -6.90 11.62
CA GLN A 469 -9.67 -7.28 11.93
C GLN A 469 -8.79 -7.29 10.67
N PRO A 470 -7.48 -7.01 10.78
CA PRO A 470 -6.57 -7.03 9.62
C PRO A 470 -6.47 -8.39 8.94
N GLY A 471 -6.69 -9.48 9.68
CA GLY A 471 -6.69 -10.86 9.15
C GLY A 471 -8.01 -11.29 8.50
N ASP A 472 -9.09 -10.50 8.64
CA ASP A 472 -10.38 -10.84 8.04
C ASP A 472 -10.27 -10.82 6.50
N LEU A 473 -11.06 -11.67 5.84
CA LEU A 473 -11.16 -11.72 4.38
C LEU A 473 -11.70 -10.39 3.84
N ALA A 474 -10.92 -9.73 2.99
CA ALA A 474 -11.28 -8.44 2.39
C ALA A 474 -11.77 -8.60 0.96
N ALA A 475 -11.11 -9.45 0.16
CA ALA A 475 -11.44 -9.61 -1.25
C ALA A 475 -11.30 -11.06 -1.73
N ILE A 476 -12.18 -11.46 -2.64
CA ILE A 476 -12.02 -12.63 -3.51
C ILE A 476 -11.86 -12.14 -4.94
N ILE A 477 -10.77 -12.51 -5.59
CA ILE A 477 -10.48 -12.16 -6.99
C ILE A 477 -10.33 -13.42 -7.81
N PHE A 478 -11.15 -13.57 -8.83
CA PHE A 478 -11.07 -14.71 -9.75
C PHE A 478 -9.93 -14.53 -10.77
N THR A 479 -9.13 -15.58 -10.95
CA THR A 479 -8.00 -15.58 -11.89
C THR A 479 -8.46 -15.65 -13.36
N GLY A 480 -7.66 -15.14 -14.28
CA GLY A 480 -8.04 -15.00 -15.71
C GLY A 480 -8.13 -16.31 -16.52
N GLY A 481 -7.91 -17.48 -15.90
CA GLY A 481 -8.15 -18.79 -16.52
C GLY A 481 -7.37 -19.12 -17.80
N THR A 482 -6.22 -18.48 -18.04
CA THR A 482 -5.44 -18.61 -19.30
C THR A 482 -4.94 -20.03 -19.56
N THR A 483 -4.70 -20.81 -18.50
CA THR A 483 -4.12 -22.16 -18.51
C THR A 483 -5.00 -23.22 -17.83
N ALA A 484 -5.81 -22.83 -16.83
CA ALA A 484 -6.74 -23.71 -16.09
C ALA A 484 -8.08 -22.99 -15.79
N GLN A 485 -9.03 -23.66 -15.12
CA GLN A 485 -10.27 -23.02 -14.68
C GLN A 485 -9.98 -21.89 -13.68
N SER A 486 -10.79 -20.84 -13.68
CA SER A 486 -10.62 -19.69 -12.78
C SER A 486 -10.81 -20.11 -11.31
N LYS A 487 -9.80 -19.82 -10.49
CA LYS A 487 -9.79 -20.00 -9.03
C LYS A 487 -9.98 -18.64 -8.34
N GLY A 488 -10.77 -18.60 -7.27
CA GLY A 488 -10.96 -17.40 -6.44
C GLY A 488 -9.83 -17.24 -5.42
N VAL A 489 -9.02 -16.19 -5.56
CA VAL A 489 -7.92 -15.86 -4.65
C VAL A 489 -8.46 -15.10 -3.44
N MET A 490 -8.22 -15.61 -2.23
CA MET A 490 -8.60 -14.95 -0.97
C MET A 490 -7.52 -13.99 -0.49
N LEU A 491 -7.87 -12.71 -0.34
CA LEU A 491 -7.00 -11.67 0.16
C LEU A 491 -7.55 -11.09 1.47
N SER A 492 -6.74 -11.10 2.52
CA SER A 492 -7.05 -10.43 3.78
C SER A 492 -6.94 -8.92 3.67
N HIS A 493 -7.52 -8.19 4.63
CA HIS A 493 -7.31 -6.74 4.71
C HIS A 493 -5.81 -6.37 4.81
N ARG A 494 -5.03 -7.14 5.57
CA ARG A 494 -3.60 -6.94 5.74
C ARG A 494 -2.85 -7.13 4.43
N ASN A 495 -3.24 -8.08 3.58
CA ASN A 495 -2.61 -8.25 2.26
C ASN A 495 -2.79 -7.01 1.38
N LEU A 496 -4.01 -6.44 1.37
CA LEU A 496 -4.31 -5.23 0.59
C LEU A 496 -3.55 -4.00 1.10
N VAL A 497 -3.47 -3.84 2.44
CA VAL A 497 -2.71 -2.75 3.07
C VAL A 497 -1.22 -2.88 2.77
N ALA A 498 -0.67 -4.09 2.92
CA ALA A 498 0.72 -4.38 2.65
C ALA A 498 1.09 -3.97 1.21
N ASN A 499 0.37 -4.47 0.22
CA ASN A 499 0.73 -4.22 -1.17
C ASN A 499 0.51 -2.77 -1.59
N ALA A 500 -0.52 -2.11 -1.05
CA ALA A 500 -0.72 -0.68 -1.26
C ALA A 500 0.45 0.15 -0.71
N LEU A 501 0.95 -0.16 0.49
CA LEU A 501 2.07 0.57 1.09
C LEU A 501 3.42 0.22 0.44
N GLN A 502 3.66 -1.04 0.10
CA GLN A 502 4.86 -1.46 -0.67
C GLN A 502 4.94 -0.69 -1.99
N THR A 503 3.82 -0.64 -2.73
CA THR A 503 3.75 0.05 -4.03
C THR A 503 3.80 1.58 -3.87
N ARG A 504 3.16 2.13 -2.83
CA ARG A 504 3.23 3.56 -2.50
C ARG A 504 4.69 4.00 -2.31
N HIS A 505 5.47 3.25 -1.54
CA HIS A 505 6.88 3.60 -1.32
C HIS A 505 7.75 3.42 -2.57
N TRP A 506 7.29 2.64 -3.55
CA TRP A 506 7.95 2.52 -4.86
C TRP A 506 7.79 3.76 -5.77
N LEU A 507 7.03 4.76 -5.30
CA LEU A 507 6.86 6.05 -5.97
C LEU A 507 7.53 7.16 -5.15
N PRO A 508 8.88 7.18 -4.99
CA PRO A 508 9.56 8.02 -4.01
C PRO A 508 9.30 9.53 -4.18
N ASP A 509 9.04 9.97 -5.42
CA ASP A 509 8.75 11.37 -5.80
C ASP A 509 7.26 11.72 -5.82
N ALA A 510 6.38 10.83 -5.35
CA ALA A 510 4.95 11.14 -5.25
C ALA A 510 4.67 12.11 -4.08
N GLU A 511 3.87 13.14 -4.36
CA GLU A 511 3.44 14.15 -3.40
C GLU A 511 2.03 13.84 -2.87
N GLU A 512 1.95 13.59 -1.56
CA GLU A 512 0.67 13.30 -0.91
C GLU A 512 -0.34 14.43 -1.07
N GLY A 513 -1.61 14.05 -1.28
CA GLY A 513 -2.71 14.98 -1.51
C GLY A 513 -2.69 15.72 -2.86
N ARG A 514 -1.63 15.56 -3.67
CA ARG A 514 -1.41 16.34 -4.92
C ARG A 514 -1.40 15.49 -6.19
N GLU A 515 -1.04 14.22 -6.09
CA GLU A 515 -1.04 13.30 -7.23
C GLU A 515 -2.44 13.11 -7.84
N ARG A 516 -2.47 12.80 -9.14
CA ARG A 516 -3.68 12.50 -9.89
C ARG A 516 -3.46 11.25 -10.73
N PHE A 517 -4.15 10.17 -10.39
CA PHE A 517 -4.02 8.87 -11.03
C PHE A 517 -5.03 8.76 -12.18
N LEU A 518 -4.54 8.36 -13.35
CA LEU A 518 -5.39 7.99 -14.48
C LEU A 518 -5.86 6.54 -14.31
N CYS A 519 -7.08 6.35 -13.82
CA CYS A 519 -7.62 5.06 -13.41
C CYS A 519 -8.41 4.40 -14.57
N VAL A 520 -7.68 3.84 -15.54
CA VAL A 520 -8.26 3.14 -16.69
C VAL A 520 -8.13 1.62 -16.58
N VAL A 521 -7.09 1.14 -15.88
CA VAL A 521 -6.98 -0.28 -15.53
C VAL A 521 -8.17 -0.65 -14.63
N PRO A 522 -8.91 -1.73 -14.93
CA PRO A 522 -10.13 -2.02 -14.19
C PRO A 522 -9.89 -2.40 -12.73
N PHE A 523 -10.71 -1.84 -11.84
CA PHE A 523 -10.63 -2.11 -10.39
C PHE A 523 -11.03 -3.53 -10.01
N PHE A 524 -11.80 -4.23 -10.85
CA PHE A 524 -12.11 -5.64 -10.63
C PHE A 524 -10.91 -6.58 -10.90
N HIS A 525 -9.84 -6.07 -11.50
CA HIS A 525 -8.58 -6.79 -11.66
C HIS A 525 -7.64 -6.39 -10.51
N SER A 526 -6.91 -7.36 -9.94
CA SER A 526 -6.01 -7.13 -8.80
C SER A 526 -5.04 -5.96 -9.02
N TYR A 527 -4.49 -5.82 -10.24
CA TYR A 527 -3.60 -4.70 -10.57
C TYR A 527 -4.30 -3.34 -10.48
N GLY A 528 -5.53 -3.21 -10.98
CA GLY A 528 -6.29 -1.96 -10.88
C GLY A 528 -6.75 -1.69 -9.45
N MET A 529 -7.20 -2.71 -8.72
CA MET A 529 -7.58 -2.61 -7.30
C MET A 529 -6.44 -2.05 -6.45
N THR A 530 -5.21 -2.51 -6.67
CA THR A 530 -4.06 -2.01 -5.91
C THR A 530 -3.51 -0.72 -6.48
N ALA A 531 -3.00 -0.72 -7.72
CA ALA A 531 -2.24 0.39 -8.28
C ALA A 531 -3.09 1.62 -8.63
N ALA A 532 -4.36 1.42 -8.99
CA ALA A 532 -5.26 2.50 -9.44
C ALA A 532 -6.35 2.85 -8.42
N LEU A 533 -6.51 2.09 -7.33
CA LEU A 533 -7.50 2.35 -6.28
C LEU A 533 -6.85 2.48 -4.89
N ASN A 534 -6.24 1.43 -4.33
CA ASN A 534 -5.73 1.48 -2.95
C ASN A 534 -4.50 2.40 -2.80
N VAL A 535 -3.56 2.37 -3.74
CA VAL A 535 -2.38 3.26 -3.75
C VAL A 535 -2.78 4.74 -3.79
N PRO A 536 -3.57 5.22 -4.78
CA PRO A 536 -3.96 6.63 -4.81
C PRO A 536 -4.77 7.04 -3.58
N VAL A 537 -5.67 6.18 -3.07
CA VAL A 537 -6.39 6.47 -1.83
C VAL A 537 -5.44 6.61 -0.65
N SER A 538 -4.42 5.75 -0.51
CA SER A 538 -3.42 5.87 0.57
C SER A 538 -2.58 7.15 0.48
N LEU A 539 -2.40 7.69 -0.72
CA LEU A 539 -1.69 8.96 -0.96
C LEU A 539 -2.58 10.20 -0.80
N GLY A 540 -3.90 10.05 -0.63
CA GLY A 540 -4.83 11.18 -0.73
C GLY A 540 -4.92 11.78 -2.13
N ALA A 541 -4.51 11.03 -3.15
CA ALA A 541 -4.49 11.45 -4.56
C ALA A 541 -5.90 11.51 -5.16
N ALA A 542 -6.06 12.17 -6.30
CA ALA A 542 -7.32 12.11 -7.04
C ALA A 542 -7.34 10.93 -8.03
N LEU A 543 -8.43 10.17 -8.03
CA LEU A 543 -8.71 9.07 -8.96
C LEU A 543 -9.50 9.62 -10.16
N ILE A 544 -8.89 9.63 -11.35
CA ILE A 544 -9.55 10.04 -12.59
C ILE A 544 -10.11 8.80 -13.27
N LEU A 545 -11.39 8.56 -13.08
CA LEU A 545 -12.05 7.31 -13.49
C LEU A 545 -12.43 7.33 -14.97
N LYS A 546 -12.10 6.24 -15.67
CA LYS A 546 -12.64 5.90 -16.99
C LYS A 546 -13.11 4.46 -16.98
N ALA A 547 -14.39 4.25 -17.27
CA ALA A 547 -15.01 2.92 -17.28
C ALA A 547 -14.37 1.97 -18.30
N GLN A 548 -13.87 2.50 -19.43
CA GLN A 548 -13.24 1.75 -20.51
C GLN A 548 -12.06 2.52 -21.09
N PHE A 549 -11.10 1.79 -21.66
CA PHE A 549 -10.02 2.38 -22.44
C PHE A 549 -10.50 2.68 -23.87
N GLN A 550 -10.64 3.97 -24.17
CA GLN A 550 -10.83 4.46 -25.53
C GLN A 550 -9.83 5.59 -25.75
N THR A 551 -8.88 5.41 -26.67
CA THR A 551 -7.69 6.26 -26.78
C THR A 551 -8.02 7.75 -26.84
N LEU A 552 -8.95 8.18 -27.70
CA LEU A 552 -9.31 9.60 -27.83
C LEU A 552 -9.93 10.16 -26.55
N GLU A 553 -10.82 9.42 -25.88
CA GLU A 553 -11.47 9.86 -24.64
C GLU A 553 -10.49 9.93 -23.47
N VAL A 554 -9.54 8.99 -23.40
CA VAL A 554 -8.43 9.02 -22.45
C VAL A 554 -7.55 10.24 -22.71
N LEU A 555 -7.23 10.56 -23.96
CA LEU A 555 -6.45 11.75 -24.31
C LEU A 555 -7.18 13.06 -23.97
N LYS A 556 -8.49 13.16 -24.22
CA LYS A 556 -9.31 14.30 -23.75
C LYS A 556 -9.26 14.44 -22.22
N THR A 557 -9.30 13.31 -21.51
CA THR A 557 -9.22 13.24 -20.05
C THR A 557 -7.85 13.71 -19.54
N ILE A 558 -6.76 13.26 -20.17
CA ILE A 558 -5.39 13.72 -19.89
C ILE A 558 -5.28 15.23 -20.08
N LYS A 559 -5.81 15.75 -21.20
CA LYS A 559 -5.81 17.19 -21.48
C LYS A 559 -6.52 17.99 -20.39
N LYS A 560 -7.65 17.50 -19.91
CA LYS A 560 -8.50 18.19 -18.94
C LYS A 560 -7.97 18.12 -17.51
N TYR A 561 -7.55 16.93 -17.05
CA TYR A 561 -7.25 16.69 -15.64
C TYR A 561 -5.76 16.54 -15.34
N LYS A 562 -4.89 16.48 -16.36
CA LYS A 562 -3.43 16.45 -16.24
C LYS A 562 -2.97 15.41 -15.21
N PRO A 563 -3.27 14.11 -15.42
CA PRO A 563 -2.83 13.05 -14.52
C PRO A 563 -1.31 13.05 -14.42
N THR A 564 -0.80 12.78 -13.22
CA THR A 564 0.63 12.70 -12.93
C THR A 564 1.13 11.27 -12.95
N ILE A 565 0.27 10.30 -12.62
CA ILE A 565 0.62 8.89 -12.55
C ILE A 565 -0.37 8.09 -13.38
N PHE A 566 0.14 7.15 -14.19
CA PHE A 566 -0.69 6.30 -15.04
C PHE A 566 -0.27 4.82 -14.94
N PRO A 567 -0.89 4.04 -14.03
CA PRO A 567 -0.80 2.59 -14.09
C PRO A 567 -1.53 2.10 -15.35
N GLY A 568 -0.83 1.33 -16.18
CA GLY A 568 -1.33 0.92 -17.49
C GLY A 568 -0.80 -0.42 -17.94
N THR A 569 -1.20 -0.81 -19.15
CA THR A 569 -0.72 -2.03 -19.83
C THR A 569 0.04 -1.63 -21.09
N PRO A 570 0.94 -2.49 -21.60
CA PRO A 570 1.70 -2.21 -22.82
C PRO A 570 0.83 -1.75 -24.00
N SER A 571 -0.32 -2.40 -24.22
CA SER A 571 -1.25 -2.09 -25.30
C SER A 571 -1.84 -0.67 -25.20
N MET A 572 -2.10 -0.18 -23.99
CA MET A 572 -2.56 1.19 -23.77
C MET A 572 -1.49 2.22 -24.12
N TYR A 573 -0.23 1.96 -23.75
CA TYR A 573 0.89 2.84 -24.07
C TYR A 573 1.15 2.88 -25.59
N VAL A 574 1.09 1.74 -26.27
CA VAL A 574 1.16 1.65 -27.74
C VAL A 574 0.06 2.49 -28.39
N ALA A 575 -1.19 2.29 -27.98
CA ALA A 575 -2.33 2.99 -28.55
C ALA A 575 -2.24 4.52 -28.38
N ILE A 576 -1.74 4.99 -27.24
CA ILE A 576 -1.51 6.43 -26.98
C ILE A 576 -0.35 6.95 -27.84
N THR A 577 0.77 6.24 -27.88
CA THR A 577 1.97 6.64 -28.63
C THR A 577 1.69 6.78 -30.12
N ASN A 578 0.91 5.86 -30.69
CA ASN A 578 0.57 5.83 -32.11
C ASN A 578 -0.56 6.81 -32.48
N PHE A 579 -1.16 7.52 -31.52
CA PHE A 579 -2.24 8.46 -31.79
C PHE A 579 -1.73 9.74 -32.45
N ARG A 580 -2.25 10.07 -33.64
CA ARG A 580 -1.83 11.26 -34.40
C ARG A 580 -2.04 12.55 -33.60
N GLY A 581 -0.94 13.27 -33.37
CA GLY A 581 -0.95 14.54 -32.65
C GLY A 581 -1.12 14.41 -31.13
N VAL A 582 -0.78 13.27 -30.53
CA VAL A 582 -0.87 12.99 -29.08
C VAL A 582 -0.34 14.13 -28.18
N ARG A 583 0.73 14.82 -28.59
CA ARG A 583 1.33 15.93 -27.82
C ARG A 583 0.34 17.05 -27.50
N LYS A 584 -0.66 17.32 -28.36
CA LYS A 584 -1.67 18.38 -28.16
C LYS A 584 -2.61 18.13 -26.96
N TYR A 585 -2.60 16.91 -26.43
CA TYR A 585 -3.38 16.53 -25.24
C TYR A 585 -2.59 16.69 -23.94
N GLY A 586 -1.31 17.12 -23.98
CA GLY A 586 -0.52 17.37 -22.77
C GLY A 586 -0.15 16.10 -22.01
N ILE A 587 0.26 15.07 -22.76
CA ILE A 587 0.71 13.78 -22.22
C ILE A 587 1.95 13.90 -21.31
N ASN A 588 2.69 15.01 -21.43
CA ASN A 588 3.82 15.38 -20.57
C ASN A 588 3.44 15.70 -19.11
N SER A 589 2.15 15.71 -18.78
CA SER A 589 1.71 15.78 -17.38
C SER A 589 2.00 14.50 -16.60
N ILE A 590 2.13 13.36 -17.28
CA ILE A 590 2.38 12.06 -16.68
C ILE A 590 3.89 11.93 -16.39
N LYS A 591 4.25 11.85 -15.11
CA LYS A 591 5.64 11.72 -14.63
C LYS A 591 6.05 10.27 -14.38
N ALA A 592 5.13 9.39 -14.01
CA ALA A 592 5.42 7.99 -13.70
C ALA A 592 4.33 7.04 -14.19
N CYS A 593 4.77 5.92 -14.75
CA CYS A 593 3.95 4.83 -15.25
C CYS A 593 4.59 3.51 -14.81
N ILE A 594 3.79 2.67 -14.16
CA ILE A 594 4.14 1.26 -13.95
C ILE A 594 3.31 0.48 -14.95
N SER A 595 3.98 -0.22 -15.87
CA SER A 595 3.37 -1.14 -16.80
C SER A 595 3.23 -2.49 -16.13
N GLY A 596 2.01 -3.02 -16.10
CA GLY A 596 1.75 -4.34 -15.55
C GLY A 596 0.94 -5.18 -16.50
N SER A 597 0.63 -6.38 -16.03
CA SER A 597 -0.19 -7.38 -16.72
C SER A 597 0.48 -8.05 -17.92
N ALA A 598 1.39 -7.44 -18.68
CA ALA A 598 2.09 -8.11 -19.78
C ALA A 598 3.52 -7.58 -19.92
N PRO A 599 4.44 -8.35 -20.56
CA PRO A 599 5.80 -7.89 -20.82
C PRO A 599 5.85 -6.54 -21.51
N LEU A 600 6.74 -5.65 -21.06
CA LEU A 600 6.90 -4.33 -21.64
C LEU A 600 8.04 -4.33 -22.67
N HIS A 601 7.67 -4.20 -23.94
CA HIS A 601 8.66 -4.04 -25.02
C HIS A 601 9.43 -2.72 -24.88
N VAL A 602 10.74 -2.78 -25.15
CA VAL A 602 11.67 -1.67 -25.01
C VAL A 602 11.27 -0.49 -25.90
N GLU A 603 10.84 -0.77 -27.12
CA GLU A 603 10.43 0.23 -28.11
C GLU A 603 9.21 1.01 -27.63
N VAL A 604 8.27 0.33 -26.95
CA VAL A 604 7.08 0.94 -26.36
C VAL A 604 7.48 1.85 -25.21
N GLN A 605 8.39 1.39 -24.35
CA GLN A 605 8.95 2.17 -23.26
C GLN A 605 9.59 3.45 -23.78
N GLU A 606 10.56 3.35 -24.68
CA GLU A 606 11.29 4.49 -25.23
C GLU A 606 10.37 5.49 -25.94
N SER A 607 9.45 4.99 -26.78
CA SER A 607 8.58 5.86 -27.56
C SER A 607 7.64 6.67 -26.67
N PHE A 608 7.11 6.04 -25.62
CA PHE A 608 6.24 6.71 -24.65
C PHE A 608 7.03 7.71 -23.77
N GLU A 609 8.24 7.38 -23.33
CA GLU A 609 9.10 8.30 -22.58
C GLU A 609 9.54 9.50 -23.43
N LYS A 610 9.83 9.32 -24.73
CA LYS A 610 10.15 10.42 -25.67
C LYS A 610 8.98 11.41 -25.81
N LEU A 611 7.74 10.94 -25.67
CA LEU A 611 6.53 11.76 -25.74
C LEU A 611 6.24 12.49 -24.41
N THR A 612 6.34 11.77 -23.29
CA THR A 612 5.94 12.27 -21.96
C THR A 612 7.04 12.98 -21.19
N LYS A 613 8.31 12.61 -21.42
CA LYS A 613 9.45 12.89 -20.55
C LYS A 613 9.33 12.28 -19.14
N GLY A 614 8.28 11.51 -18.88
CA GLY A 614 8.09 10.74 -17.65
C GLY A 614 8.83 9.41 -17.70
N LYS A 615 8.66 8.62 -16.65
CA LYS A 615 9.24 7.28 -16.50
C LYS A 615 8.18 6.23 -16.75
N LEU A 616 8.48 5.27 -17.62
CA LEU A 616 7.68 4.07 -17.85
C LEU A 616 8.53 2.87 -17.51
N VAL A 617 8.09 2.06 -16.56
CA VAL A 617 8.84 0.89 -16.10
C VAL A 617 7.96 -0.35 -16.06
N GLU A 618 8.57 -1.50 -16.27
CA GLU A 618 7.89 -2.79 -16.12
C GLU A 618 7.76 -3.17 -14.65
N GLY A 619 6.59 -3.69 -14.28
CA GLY A 619 6.33 -4.34 -13.01
C GLY A 619 5.62 -5.67 -13.20
N TYR A 620 5.83 -6.57 -12.24
CA TYR A 620 5.30 -7.91 -12.25
C TYR A 620 4.50 -8.21 -10.98
N GLY A 621 3.48 -9.03 -11.17
CA GLY A 621 2.58 -9.41 -10.11
C GLY A 621 1.51 -10.39 -10.58
N LEU A 622 0.87 -11.02 -9.61
CA LEU A 622 -0.16 -12.04 -9.77
C LEU A 622 -1.22 -11.85 -8.68
N SER A 623 -2.47 -12.25 -8.93
CA SER A 623 -3.56 -12.01 -7.98
C SER A 623 -3.28 -12.61 -6.60
N GLU A 624 -2.57 -13.73 -6.56
CA GLU A 624 -2.11 -14.47 -5.38
C GLU A 624 -1.11 -13.68 -4.50
N ALA A 625 -0.62 -12.53 -4.95
CA ALA A 625 0.29 -11.65 -4.19
C ALA A 625 -0.18 -10.18 -4.12
N SER A 626 -1.48 -9.95 -4.25
CA SER A 626 -2.19 -8.68 -4.02
C SER A 626 -1.90 -7.39 -4.83
N PRO A 627 -1.40 -7.35 -6.08
CA PRO A 627 -0.68 -8.36 -6.85
C PRO A 627 0.84 -8.13 -6.97
N ILE A 628 1.34 -6.93 -6.65
CA ILE A 628 2.65 -6.46 -7.13
C ILE A 628 3.76 -7.05 -6.27
N THR A 629 4.69 -7.78 -6.88
CA THR A 629 5.83 -8.37 -6.15
C THR A 629 7.15 -7.77 -6.59
N HIS A 630 7.28 -7.42 -7.88
CA HIS A 630 8.49 -6.85 -8.45
C HIS A 630 8.16 -5.61 -9.27
N ALA A 631 9.08 -4.66 -9.28
CA ALA A 631 9.04 -3.54 -10.21
C ALA A 631 10.45 -3.02 -10.49
N ASN A 632 10.63 -2.45 -11.67
CA ASN A 632 11.85 -1.70 -11.96
C ASN A 632 11.86 -0.38 -11.17
N PRO A 633 13.02 0.05 -10.64
CA PRO A 633 13.21 1.41 -10.16
C PRO A 633 12.85 2.45 -11.23
N LEU A 634 12.32 3.62 -10.85
CA LEU A 634 11.87 4.64 -11.81
C LEU A 634 13.02 5.49 -12.37
N GLY A 635 14.10 5.65 -11.59
CA GLY A 635 15.28 6.43 -11.93
C GLY A 635 16.39 5.61 -12.57
N LYS A 636 17.62 5.77 -12.06
CA LYS A 636 18.85 5.34 -12.75
C LYS A 636 19.13 3.84 -12.64
N ASN A 637 18.68 3.21 -11.56
CA ASN A 637 18.91 1.80 -11.28
C ASN A 637 17.89 0.89 -12.00
N ARG A 638 17.35 1.29 -13.15
CA ARG A 638 16.40 0.45 -13.89
C ARG A 638 17.15 -0.48 -14.83
N LYS A 639 16.64 -1.70 -15.01
CA LYS A 639 17.19 -2.68 -15.95
C LYS A 639 16.14 -3.02 -17.01
N VAL A 640 16.44 -2.63 -18.25
CA VAL A 640 15.57 -2.88 -19.40
C VAL A 640 15.50 -4.39 -19.68
N GLY A 641 14.32 -4.89 -20.06
CA GLY A 641 14.09 -6.32 -20.30
C GLY A 641 14.07 -7.18 -19.04
N SER A 642 13.83 -6.56 -17.87
CA SER A 642 13.63 -7.21 -16.58
C SER A 642 12.30 -6.76 -15.99
N ILE A 643 11.70 -7.60 -15.13
CA ILE A 643 10.55 -7.21 -14.31
C ILE A 643 10.96 -6.38 -13.07
N GLY A 644 12.26 -6.13 -12.92
CA GLY A 644 12.87 -5.36 -11.86
C GLY A 644 13.28 -6.22 -10.67
N VAL A 645 13.18 -5.62 -9.50
CA VAL A 645 13.58 -6.21 -8.21
C VAL A 645 12.35 -6.37 -7.30
N PRO A 646 12.40 -7.25 -6.30
CA PRO A 646 11.32 -7.40 -5.33
C PRO A 646 11.00 -6.07 -4.62
N LEU A 647 9.71 -5.81 -4.36
CA LEU A 647 9.24 -4.66 -3.58
C LEU A 647 9.65 -4.76 -2.09
N PRO A 648 9.61 -3.66 -1.32
CA PRO A 648 9.94 -3.68 0.10
C PRO A 648 9.22 -4.77 0.88
N SER A 649 9.87 -5.38 1.87
CA SER A 649 9.32 -6.53 2.64
C SER A 649 8.90 -7.75 1.80
N THR A 650 9.39 -7.87 0.55
CA THR A 650 9.16 -9.03 -0.31
C THR A 650 10.44 -9.82 -0.46
N HIS A 651 10.34 -11.11 -0.18
CA HIS A 651 11.36 -12.10 -0.50
C HIS A 651 11.02 -12.70 -1.85
N ALA A 652 12.05 -12.95 -2.65
CA ALA A 652 11.95 -13.67 -3.90
C ALA A 652 13.13 -14.62 -4.03
N ALA A 653 12.88 -15.78 -4.63
CA ALA A 653 13.89 -16.77 -4.95
C ALA A 653 13.53 -17.44 -6.28
N VAL A 654 14.52 -18.00 -6.95
CA VAL A 654 14.31 -18.90 -8.08
C VAL A 654 14.60 -20.31 -7.60
N VAL A 655 13.63 -21.21 -7.71
CA VAL A 655 13.73 -22.59 -7.23
C VAL A 655 13.76 -23.58 -8.39
N ASP A 656 14.42 -24.71 -8.19
CA ASP A 656 14.55 -25.75 -9.21
C ASP A 656 13.16 -26.28 -9.66
N LEU A 657 12.96 -26.42 -10.97
CA LEU A 657 11.67 -26.81 -11.55
C LEU A 657 11.21 -28.23 -11.19
N LYS A 658 12.14 -29.13 -10.84
CA LYS A 658 11.88 -30.52 -10.48
C LYS A 658 11.89 -30.72 -8.96
N LEU A 659 12.86 -30.12 -8.27
CA LEU A 659 13.05 -30.27 -6.82
C LEU A 659 12.18 -29.27 -6.01
N GLY A 660 11.65 -28.23 -6.64
CA GLY A 660 10.60 -27.32 -6.16
C GLY A 660 10.94 -26.42 -4.97
N ARG A 661 12.01 -26.74 -4.22
CA ARG A 661 12.38 -26.06 -2.97
C ARG A 661 13.86 -25.71 -2.86
N LYS A 662 14.70 -26.24 -3.75
CA LYS A 662 16.12 -25.90 -3.76
C LYS A 662 16.28 -24.62 -4.57
N GLU A 663 16.75 -23.56 -3.93
CA GLU A 663 17.16 -22.35 -4.64
C GLU A 663 18.27 -22.68 -5.64
N VAL A 664 18.17 -22.10 -6.83
CA VAL A 664 19.20 -22.23 -7.88
C VAL A 664 20.16 -21.05 -7.79
N GLU A 665 21.36 -21.23 -8.32
CA GLU A 665 22.36 -20.15 -8.34
C GLU A 665 21.91 -18.99 -9.26
N PRO A 666 22.34 -17.74 -9.00
CA PRO A 666 22.12 -16.63 -9.92
C PRO A 666 22.52 -16.98 -11.36
N GLY A 667 21.69 -16.59 -12.32
CA GLY A 667 21.83 -16.94 -13.73
C GLY A 667 21.22 -18.29 -14.12
N GLN A 668 20.76 -19.12 -13.18
CA GLN A 668 20.04 -20.35 -13.52
C GLN A 668 18.53 -20.10 -13.68
N ILE A 669 17.89 -20.89 -14.55
CA ILE A 669 16.46 -20.82 -14.82
C ILE A 669 15.72 -21.75 -13.85
N GLY A 670 14.66 -21.24 -13.23
CA GLY A 670 13.81 -22.00 -12.32
C GLY A 670 12.42 -21.39 -12.17
N GLU A 671 11.63 -21.90 -11.25
CA GLU A 671 10.33 -21.31 -10.89
C GLU A 671 10.52 -20.13 -9.94
N LEU A 672 9.84 -19.01 -10.19
CA LEU A 672 9.83 -17.89 -9.26
C LEU A 672 8.98 -18.24 -8.04
N ALA A 673 9.59 -18.13 -6.85
CA ALA A 673 8.92 -18.21 -5.57
C ALA A 673 8.95 -16.84 -4.89
N VAL A 674 7.85 -16.45 -4.23
CA VAL A 674 7.75 -15.18 -3.48
C VAL A 674 7.19 -15.40 -2.09
N ARG A 675 7.68 -14.63 -1.12
CA ARG A 675 7.15 -14.63 0.25
C ARG A 675 7.08 -13.20 0.77
N GLY A 676 5.98 -12.85 1.42
CA GLY A 676 5.81 -11.51 1.97
C GLY A 676 4.39 -11.26 2.47
N PRO A 677 4.16 -10.12 3.13
CA PRO A 677 2.85 -9.78 3.72
C PRO A 677 1.73 -9.63 2.69
N GLN A 678 2.04 -9.51 1.39
CA GLN A 678 1.08 -9.40 0.30
C GLN A 678 0.59 -10.75 -0.26
N VAL A 679 1.22 -11.88 0.13
CA VAL A 679 0.83 -13.23 -0.33
C VAL A 679 -0.56 -13.58 0.21
N MET A 680 -1.40 -14.17 -0.65
CA MET A 680 -2.79 -14.53 -0.39
C MET A 680 -2.97 -15.43 0.82
N MET A 681 -4.22 -15.53 1.29
CA MET A 681 -4.63 -16.52 2.29
C MET A 681 -4.73 -17.94 1.70
N GLY A 682 -5.01 -18.04 0.40
CA GLY A 682 -5.24 -19.29 -0.31
C GLY A 682 -6.34 -19.15 -1.36
N TYR A 683 -6.75 -20.28 -1.97
CA TYR A 683 -7.86 -20.32 -2.90
C TYR A 683 -9.18 -20.66 -2.19
N TRP A 684 -10.23 -19.89 -2.49
CA TRP A 684 -11.57 -20.04 -1.91
C TRP A 684 -12.11 -21.45 -2.16
N LYS A 685 -12.45 -22.17 -1.09
CA LYS A 685 -12.95 -23.56 -1.09
C LYS A 685 -12.10 -24.54 -1.92
N ASN A 686 -10.80 -24.27 -2.07
CA ASN A 686 -9.90 -25.13 -2.83
C ASN A 686 -8.55 -25.27 -2.12
N GLU A 687 -8.57 -25.99 -1.00
CA GLU A 687 -7.37 -26.22 -0.19
C GLU A 687 -6.32 -27.06 -0.91
N ALA A 688 -6.72 -28.00 -1.76
CA ALA A 688 -5.81 -28.82 -2.55
C ALA A 688 -4.93 -27.93 -3.46
N ALA A 689 -5.56 -27.07 -4.26
CA ALA A 689 -4.85 -26.08 -5.07
C ALA A 689 -4.03 -25.09 -4.23
N THR A 690 -4.45 -24.82 -2.99
CA THR A 690 -3.70 -23.93 -2.09
C THR A 690 -2.39 -24.59 -1.66
N ARG A 691 -2.43 -25.84 -1.19
CA ARG A 691 -1.25 -26.60 -0.77
C ARG A 691 -0.28 -26.92 -1.90
N GLU A 692 -0.75 -26.92 -3.15
CA GLU A 692 0.11 -27.08 -4.32
C GLU A 692 1.08 -25.90 -4.54
N VAL A 693 0.67 -24.67 -4.17
CA VAL A 693 1.42 -23.46 -4.50
C VAL A 693 1.88 -22.68 -3.28
N LEU A 694 1.20 -22.80 -2.14
CA LEU A 694 1.52 -22.10 -0.90
C LEU A 694 2.10 -23.07 0.10
N THR A 695 3.35 -22.85 0.48
CA THR A 695 4.06 -23.69 1.45
C THR A 695 3.75 -23.29 2.89
N ASP A 696 3.98 -24.21 3.83
CA ASP A 696 3.72 -23.98 5.27
C ASP A 696 4.57 -22.84 5.85
N ASP A 697 5.75 -22.59 5.28
CA ASP A 697 6.66 -21.49 5.65
C ASP A 697 6.40 -20.19 4.86
N GLY A 698 5.29 -20.13 4.12
CA GLY A 698 4.71 -18.92 3.54
C GLY A 698 5.20 -18.55 2.13
N TRP A 699 5.95 -19.42 1.45
CA TRP A 699 6.34 -19.21 0.07
C TRP A 699 5.21 -19.55 -0.89
N LEU A 700 4.99 -18.66 -1.85
CA LEU A 700 4.12 -18.85 -2.99
C LEU A 700 4.96 -19.20 -4.22
N LEU A 701 4.78 -20.42 -4.72
CA LEU A 701 5.24 -20.83 -6.04
C LEU A 701 4.33 -20.20 -7.10
N THR A 702 4.91 -19.34 -7.93
CA THR A 702 4.12 -18.49 -8.84
C THR A 702 3.62 -19.22 -10.09
N GLY A 703 4.21 -20.36 -10.43
CA GLY A 703 4.01 -21.02 -11.72
C GLY A 703 4.65 -20.30 -12.91
N ASP A 704 5.32 -19.16 -12.69
CA ASP A 704 6.09 -18.47 -13.71
C ASP A 704 7.57 -18.88 -13.61
N VAL A 705 8.18 -19.15 -14.77
CA VAL A 705 9.59 -19.52 -14.87
C VAL A 705 10.41 -18.27 -15.08
N ALA A 706 11.43 -18.12 -14.25
CA ALA A 706 12.24 -16.93 -14.15
C ALA A 706 13.73 -17.24 -14.01
N GLN A 707 14.52 -16.18 -14.13
CA GLN A 707 15.95 -16.16 -13.83
C GLN A 707 16.23 -14.89 -13.04
N MET A 708 17.06 -15.01 -11.99
CA MET A 708 17.61 -13.88 -11.25
C MET A 708 19.07 -13.73 -11.64
N ASP A 709 19.53 -12.53 -11.98
CA ASP A 709 20.94 -12.27 -12.24
C ASP A 709 21.74 -11.96 -10.96
N GLU A 710 23.07 -11.83 -11.08
CA GLU A 710 23.98 -11.56 -9.94
C GLU A 710 23.71 -10.23 -9.23
N GLU A 711 23.07 -9.28 -9.91
CA GLU A 711 22.66 -7.98 -9.35
C GLU A 711 21.29 -8.08 -8.64
N GLY A 712 20.59 -9.21 -8.77
CA GLY A 712 19.29 -9.45 -8.15
C GLY A 712 18.08 -8.97 -8.95
N TYR A 713 18.24 -8.72 -10.25
CA TYR A 713 17.12 -8.44 -11.15
C TYR A 713 16.51 -9.72 -11.69
N PHE A 714 15.19 -9.73 -11.78
CA PHE A 714 14.43 -10.89 -12.24
C PHE A 714 13.96 -10.69 -13.68
N ARG A 715 13.91 -11.79 -14.43
CA ARG A 715 13.33 -11.86 -15.77
C ARG A 715 12.35 -13.02 -15.83
N ILE A 716 11.17 -12.80 -16.38
CA ILE A 716 10.23 -13.88 -16.68
C ILE A 716 10.59 -14.47 -18.04
N ILE A 717 10.85 -15.76 -18.06
CA ILE A 717 11.20 -16.53 -19.26
C ILE A 717 9.93 -17.10 -19.89
N ALA A 718 9.09 -17.76 -19.08
CA ALA A 718 7.91 -18.46 -19.55
C ALA A 718 6.93 -18.75 -18.41
N ARG A 719 5.84 -19.47 -18.73
CA ARG A 719 4.97 -20.10 -17.74
C ARG A 719 5.22 -21.58 -17.68
N LYS A 720 5.24 -22.14 -16.47
CA LYS A 720 5.39 -23.58 -16.23
C LYS A 720 4.34 -24.41 -16.96
N ALA A 721 3.11 -23.90 -17.00
CA ALA A 721 1.98 -24.54 -17.69
C ALA A 721 2.08 -24.52 -19.23
N ASP A 722 2.91 -23.65 -19.80
CA ASP A 722 3.10 -23.57 -21.25
C ASP A 722 4.33 -24.36 -21.72
N MET A 723 5.16 -24.83 -20.78
CA MET A 723 6.34 -25.64 -21.07
C MET A 723 5.96 -27.10 -21.31
N TRP A 724 6.81 -27.79 -22.05
CA TRP A 724 6.73 -29.24 -22.18
C TRP A 724 8.10 -29.87 -21.99
N TYR A 725 8.10 -31.17 -21.75
CA TYR A 725 9.32 -31.96 -21.66
C TYR A 725 9.36 -32.88 -22.88
N PRO A 726 10.28 -32.65 -23.84
CA PRO A 726 10.59 -33.63 -24.86
C PRO A 726 11.01 -34.95 -24.19
N GLU A 727 10.53 -36.10 -24.69
CA GLU A 727 10.60 -37.44 -24.05
C GLU A 727 11.92 -37.78 -23.31
N LYS A 728 11.84 -38.41 -22.10
CA LYS A 728 12.92 -38.92 -21.18
C LYS A 728 14.09 -37.95 -20.86
N PRO A 729 14.63 -37.94 -19.63
CA PRO A 729 14.87 -36.71 -18.85
C PRO A 729 15.66 -35.61 -19.59
N GLY A 730 14.98 -34.85 -20.45
CA GLY A 730 15.50 -33.66 -21.13
C GLY A 730 15.29 -32.39 -20.32
N ALA A 731 15.99 -31.32 -20.72
CA ALA A 731 15.68 -29.97 -20.27
C ALA A 731 14.25 -29.58 -20.72
N PRO A 732 13.54 -28.73 -19.97
CA PRO A 732 12.25 -28.24 -20.42
C PRO A 732 12.40 -27.46 -21.72
N ALA A 733 11.40 -27.59 -22.59
CA ALA A 733 11.26 -26.81 -23.79
C ALA A 733 10.31 -25.62 -23.57
N PHE A 734 10.68 -24.46 -24.11
CA PHE A 734 9.91 -23.24 -23.99
C PHE A 734 9.27 -22.88 -25.34
N PRO A 735 7.98 -22.50 -25.36
CA PRO A 735 7.33 -22.08 -26.62
C PRO A 735 8.06 -20.94 -27.31
N ARG A 736 8.64 -20.03 -26.53
CA ARG A 736 9.32 -18.85 -27.04
C ARG A 736 10.54 -19.18 -27.89
N ASP A 737 11.28 -20.24 -27.54
CA ASP A 737 12.44 -20.68 -28.32
C ASP A 737 12.04 -21.02 -29.76
N VAL A 738 10.82 -21.53 -29.93
CA VAL A 738 10.24 -21.87 -31.23
C VAL A 738 9.62 -20.64 -31.90
N GLU A 739 8.89 -19.82 -31.13
CA GLU A 739 8.22 -18.61 -31.63
C GLU A 739 9.23 -17.61 -32.21
N GLU A 740 10.36 -17.35 -31.54
CA GLU A 740 11.39 -16.40 -32.01
C GLU A 740 11.97 -16.84 -33.37
N VAL A 741 12.20 -18.14 -33.58
CA VAL A 741 12.66 -18.66 -34.88
C VAL A 741 11.59 -18.47 -35.97
N ILE A 742 10.32 -18.64 -35.64
CA ILE A 742 9.22 -18.42 -36.59
C ILE A 742 9.06 -16.91 -36.89
N TYR A 743 9.29 -16.02 -35.92
CA TYR A 743 9.25 -14.56 -36.11
C TYR A 743 10.32 -14.02 -37.05
N GLU A 744 11.41 -14.75 -37.29
CA GLU A 744 12.40 -14.37 -38.30
C GLU A 744 11.88 -14.49 -39.75
N ILE A 745 10.75 -15.17 -39.96
CA ILE A 745 10.12 -15.33 -41.27
C ILE A 745 9.34 -14.04 -41.59
N PRO A 746 9.73 -13.24 -42.62
CA PRO A 746 9.12 -11.94 -42.88
C PRO A 746 7.60 -11.96 -43.12
N GLN A 747 7.08 -13.09 -43.59
CA GLN A 747 5.66 -13.31 -43.83
C GLN A 747 4.85 -13.60 -42.56
N VAL A 748 5.49 -13.80 -41.41
CA VAL A 748 4.81 -14.02 -40.12
C VAL A 748 4.54 -12.69 -39.45
N LYS A 749 3.27 -12.43 -39.12
CA LYS A 749 2.85 -11.24 -38.37
C LYS A 749 2.77 -11.52 -36.86
N GLU A 750 2.20 -12.65 -36.49
CA GLU A 750 2.11 -13.11 -35.10
C GLU A 750 2.18 -14.64 -35.08
N THR A 751 2.82 -15.21 -34.06
CA THR A 751 2.83 -16.66 -33.86
C THR A 751 2.71 -17.02 -32.39
N VAL A 752 2.07 -18.16 -32.14
CA VAL A 752 1.92 -18.75 -30.81
C VAL A 752 2.20 -20.24 -30.90
N VAL A 753 3.09 -20.74 -30.06
CA VAL A 753 3.40 -22.17 -29.97
C VAL A 753 2.77 -22.75 -28.73
N VAL A 754 2.14 -23.92 -28.87
CA VAL A 754 1.51 -24.67 -27.78
C VAL A 754 1.89 -26.13 -27.89
N ALA A 755 2.19 -26.78 -26.77
CA ALA A 755 2.43 -28.21 -26.74
C ALA A 755 1.10 -28.98 -26.64
N VAL A 756 0.88 -29.93 -27.56
CA VAL A 756 -0.24 -30.89 -27.51
C VAL A 756 0.36 -32.29 -27.41
N ALA A 757 0.03 -33.01 -26.35
CA ALA A 757 0.60 -34.32 -26.04
C ALA A 757 2.16 -34.34 -26.14
N GLY A 758 2.81 -33.31 -25.58
CA GLY A 758 4.28 -33.20 -25.55
C GLY A 758 4.96 -32.78 -26.86
N HIS A 759 4.19 -32.48 -27.92
CA HIS A 759 4.72 -32.04 -29.20
C HIS A 759 4.34 -30.58 -29.50
N PRO A 760 5.25 -29.76 -30.05
CA PRO A 760 4.95 -28.35 -30.36
C PRO A 760 4.05 -28.20 -31.58
N PHE A 761 3.03 -27.35 -31.47
CA PHE A 761 2.15 -26.90 -32.55
C PHE A 761 2.31 -25.38 -32.68
N ALA A 762 2.52 -24.89 -33.89
CA ALA A 762 2.62 -23.47 -34.17
C ALA A 762 1.32 -22.93 -34.77
N PHE A 763 0.76 -21.88 -34.18
CA PHE A 763 -0.33 -21.10 -34.73
C PHE A 763 0.24 -19.80 -35.30
N VAL A 764 -0.16 -19.41 -36.50
CA VAL A 764 0.45 -18.29 -37.24
C VAL A 764 -0.62 -17.38 -37.82
N ILE A 765 -0.52 -16.08 -37.54
CA ILE A 765 -1.17 -15.03 -38.29
C ILE A 765 -0.16 -14.53 -39.32
N ALA A 766 -0.52 -14.64 -40.60
CA ALA A 766 0.33 -14.19 -41.68
C ALA A 766 0.27 -12.66 -41.88
N GLY A 767 1.33 -12.12 -42.48
CA GLY A 767 1.36 -10.76 -43.01
C GLY A 767 0.57 -10.66 -44.33
N LYS A 768 1.01 -9.76 -45.22
CA LYS A 768 0.36 -9.58 -46.53
C LYS A 768 0.48 -10.83 -47.42
N GLU A 769 1.62 -11.51 -47.32
CA GLU A 769 1.88 -12.77 -48.00
C GLU A 769 1.85 -13.89 -46.96
N LYS A 770 1.25 -15.03 -47.33
CA LYS A 770 1.11 -16.19 -46.45
C LYS A 770 2.18 -17.23 -46.80
N PRO A 771 3.07 -17.63 -45.87
CA PRO A 771 4.02 -18.71 -46.12
C PRO A 771 3.30 -20.06 -46.14
N SER A 772 3.89 -21.10 -46.74
CA SER A 772 3.35 -22.46 -46.62
C SER A 772 3.72 -23.07 -45.27
N ALA A 773 2.89 -23.98 -44.73
CA ALA A 773 3.17 -24.67 -43.48
C ALA A 773 4.51 -25.43 -43.53
N GLU A 774 4.78 -26.09 -44.66
CA GLU A 774 6.02 -26.84 -44.92
C GLU A 774 7.23 -25.92 -44.94
N SER A 775 7.11 -24.70 -45.49
CA SER A 775 8.21 -23.73 -45.52
C SER A 775 8.58 -23.24 -44.11
N VAL A 776 7.58 -23.03 -43.24
CA VAL A 776 7.78 -22.65 -41.84
C VAL A 776 8.44 -23.81 -41.07
N ILE A 777 7.95 -25.04 -41.23
CA ILE A 777 8.54 -26.24 -40.61
C ILE A 777 9.98 -26.45 -41.10
N ALA A 778 10.23 -26.34 -42.41
CA ALA A 778 11.56 -26.48 -42.98
C ALA A 778 12.53 -25.40 -42.48
N TYR A 779 12.03 -24.17 -42.26
CA TYR A 779 12.81 -23.10 -41.64
C TYR A 779 13.18 -23.44 -40.20
N CYS A 780 12.21 -23.90 -39.41
CA CYS A 780 12.42 -24.36 -38.03
C CYS A 780 13.42 -25.53 -37.96
N LYS A 781 13.32 -26.54 -38.84
CA LYS A 781 14.23 -27.70 -38.88
C LYS A 781 15.70 -27.33 -39.05
N ARG A 782 16.01 -26.19 -39.71
CA ARG A 782 17.39 -25.74 -39.92
C ARG A 782 17.98 -25.02 -38.70
N ARG A 783 17.15 -24.57 -37.76
CA ARG A 783 17.55 -23.67 -36.66
C ARG A 783 17.23 -24.22 -35.27
N LEU A 784 16.32 -25.19 -35.17
CA LEU A 784 15.89 -25.78 -33.92
C LEU A 784 16.32 -27.24 -33.81
N PRO A 785 16.65 -27.72 -32.60
CA PRO A 785 16.75 -29.15 -32.32
C PRO A 785 15.48 -29.90 -32.77
N PRO A 786 15.58 -31.15 -33.25
CA PRO A 786 14.45 -31.89 -33.83
C PRO A 786 13.18 -31.94 -32.96
N HIS A 787 13.35 -31.96 -31.64
CA HIS A 787 12.25 -32.05 -30.68
C HIS A 787 11.52 -30.72 -30.40
N LEU A 788 12.08 -29.59 -30.85
CA LEU A 788 11.46 -28.27 -30.77
C LEU A 788 10.75 -27.87 -32.09
N VAL A 789 11.00 -28.60 -33.17
CA VAL A 789 10.40 -28.32 -34.48
C VAL A 789 8.89 -28.54 -34.39
N PRO A 790 8.04 -27.55 -34.76
CA PRO A 790 6.60 -27.72 -34.79
C PRO A 790 6.17 -28.92 -35.63
N ARG A 791 5.31 -29.77 -35.08
CA ARG A 791 4.71 -30.89 -35.81
C ARG A 791 3.72 -30.40 -36.86
N PHE A 792 2.98 -29.35 -36.52
CA PHE A 792 2.00 -28.71 -37.39
C PHE A 792 2.10 -27.19 -37.31
N VAL A 793 1.79 -26.53 -38.43
CA VAL A 793 1.66 -25.06 -38.53
C VAL A 793 0.23 -24.75 -38.99
N ILE A 794 -0.53 -24.08 -38.14
CA ILE A 794 -1.95 -23.77 -38.36
C ILE A 794 -2.10 -22.26 -38.55
N PHE A 795 -2.71 -21.84 -39.65
CA PHE A 795 -2.91 -20.42 -39.92
C PHE A 795 -4.25 -19.92 -39.38
N MET A 796 -4.24 -18.72 -38.77
CA MET A 796 -5.42 -18.10 -38.16
C MET A 796 -5.55 -16.63 -38.58
N ASP A 797 -6.79 -16.13 -38.59
CA ASP A 797 -7.06 -14.70 -38.83
C ASP A 797 -6.77 -13.85 -37.59
N ASP A 798 -7.10 -14.35 -36.40
CA ASP A 798 -6.77 -13.75 -35.10
C ASP A 798 -6.73 -14.81 -33.98
N PHE A 799 -6.13 -14.47 -32.84
CA PHE A 799 -6.05 -15.31 -31.66
C PHE A 799 -7.14 -14.98 -30.63
N PRO A 800 -7.63 -15.98 -29.85
CA PRO A 800 -8.50 -15.71 -28.72
C PRO A 800 -7.71 -14.97 -27.62
N ARG A 801 -8.25 -13.85 -27.11
CA ARG A 801 -7.56 -13.01 -26.12
C ARG A 801 -8.42 -12.70 -24.89
N THR A 802 -7.75 -12.46 -23.76
CA THR A 802 -8.35 -11.88 -22.53
C THR A 802 -8.73 -10.42 -22.74
N PHE A 803 -9.53 -9.85 -21.83
CA PHE A 803 -9.91 -8.42 -21.87
C PHE A 803 -8.73 -7.43 -21.80
N ILE A 804 -7.58 -7.87 -21.28
CA ILE A 804 -6.31 -7.10 -21.26
C ILE A 804 -5.41 -7.40 -22.47
N GLY A 805 -5.87 -8.21 -23.44
CA GLY A 805 -5.16 -8.49 -24.69
C GLY A 805 -4.20 -9.69 -24.69
N LYS A 806 -4.12 -10.48 -23.61
CA LYS A 806 -3.29 -11.71 -23.60
C LYS A 806 -3.91 -12.84 -24.40
N VAL A 807 -3.14 -13.57 -25.20
CA VAL A 807 -3.59 -14.77 -25.92
C VAL A 807 -3.96 -15.91 -24.96
N LEU A 808 -5.09 -16.57 -25.22
CA LEU A 808 -5.60 -17.73 -24.48
C LEU A 808 -5.09 -19.04 -25.09
N ARG A 809 -3.85 -19.44 -24.77
CA ARG A 809 -3.22 -20.68 -25.27
C ARG A 809 -4.04 -21.95 -25.03
N ARG A 810 -4.74 -22.04 -23.89
CA ARG A 810 -5.65 -23.16 -23.58
C ARG A 810 -6.79 -23.31 -24.60
N GLU A 811 -7.34 -22.20 -25.06
CA GLU A 811 -8.44 -22.22 -26.03
C GLU A 811 -7.95 -22.67 -27.40
N LEU A 812 -6.74 -22.24 -27.79
CA LEU A 812 -6.06 -22.76 -29.00
C LEU A 812 -5.82 -24.27 -28.90
N ALA A 813 -5.30 -24.75 -27.77
CA ALA A 813 -5.10 -26.19 -27.54
C ALA A 813 -6.42 -26.98 -27.62
N LYS A 814 -7.50 -26.46 -27.02
CA LYS A 814 -8.80 -27.14 -26.93
C LYS A 814 -9.51 -27.21 -28.28
N ARG A 815 -9.52 -26.12 -29.05
CA ARG A 815 -10.19 -26.06 -30.37
C ARG A 815 -9.60 -27.08 -31.34
N TYR A 816 -8.29 -27.20 -31.37
CA TYR A 816 -7.58 -28.00 -32.36
C TYR A 816 -7.18 -29.40 -31.85
N GLY A 817 -7.10 -29.61 -30.54
CA GLY A 817 -6.96 -30.95 -29.96
C GLY A 817 -8.13 -31.89 -30.29
N LYS A 818 -9.35 -31.35 -30.51
CA LYS A 818 -10.52 -32.11 -30.98
C LYS A 818 -10.44 -32.49 -32.46
N GLN A 819 -9.76 -31.69 -33.28
CA GLN A 819 -9.63 -31.94 -34.72
C GLN A 819 -8.65 -33.09 -34.99
N ILE A 820 -7.65 -33.26 -34.13
CA ILE A 820 -6.61 -34.30 -34.24
C ILE A 820 -7.05 -35.63 -33.64
N ALA A 821 -7.99 -35.65 -32.69
CA ALA A 821 -8.54 -36.90 -32.15
C ALA A 821 -9.56 -37.58 -33.11
N GLY A 822 -9.89 -36.92 -34.22
CA GLY A 822 -10.76 -37.44 -35.28
C GLY A 822 -10.03 -37.78 -36.59
N GLU A 823 -8.71 -37.61 -36.65
CA GLU A 823 -7.79 -38.11 -37.68
C GLU A 823 -6.89 -39.19 -37.08
#